data_AF-A0A8T2Q3W2-F1
#
_entry.id   AF-A0A8T2Q3W2-F1
#
_cell.length_a   1.000
_cell.length_b   1.000
_cell.length_c   1.000
_cell.angle_alpha   90.00
_cell.angle_beta   90.00
_cell.angle_gamma   90.00
#
_symmetry.space_group_name_H-M   'P 1'
#
loop_
_entity.id
_entity.type
_entity.pdbx_description
1 polymer ?
#
loop_
_entity_poly.entity_id
_entity_poly.type
_entity_poly.pdbx_seq_one_letter_code
_entity_poly.pdbx_strand_id
1 'polypeptide(L)'
;MDMLNTSDDGSVTDGEDDESCNSKQSPSGHSFEVLQRRLEAERNARKAAETEMDGLRVSFSRLKSITAEAVQQRDHMLRLKDEAESSQQDLLRKLNEALNCRDDAIRQRDEALKSRDNAIRSRDEISLLRDVAMHARNSTKLDVESAVRILVAGAGNITDRVQSVQSFDETLPRSSSHTGIAAIAYGFTKRAETIIDGLLLHSDRADKDLSSLRQQMEQQQYQSAFKIEKLEATIQRLEDRVASQITELGKWKSLAAENEQKLCKFEQMLSEKISTAEDKTRLLMNDLNFKDITLKKLDGSIQELALLLSESHATLAKHAIEFLPTDTLIEKIPPPSNGAKADKITSYCTDRLKVIMNLFLKLAIAWKEQTDLRRKALEDLENTITRLIVEKKEITSFLQIAITRKQEVLEAVSKVSLGSEHNLNTMAKKSGDIGSFVGQYEPLNNNLHIEDPSREGSIWETELKQSKQEMFELQQSLAVARGELEMLRTMSEYKAKELLDKMIKIKDFENEQYHAQNTIDDLKSRLAAASDALEEFKEAAAKEAGESLIRTQEVEQLKEQVSFWKHQSDKLNDLLEETKGKLLLKEEMAAAAVAARKAAEQSLRIADGRALQLHKKIDELIKQFELLEGKDDGITPSGWYDACWPSQWLWGRPSHLCNNGFQKTDSEMEKLKERLIRETIHRTS
;
A
#
# COMPACT_ATOMS: atom_id res chain seq x y z
N MET A 1 -9.97 7.61 -31.50
CA MET A 1 -11.33 8.00 -31.91
C MET A 1 -11.26 9.51 -32.05
N ASP A 2 -11.20 9.97 -33.29
CA ASP A 2 -10.89 11.36 -33.63
C ASP A 2 -12.04 12.32 -33.32
N MET A 3 -11.76 13.61 -33.55
CA MET A 3 -12.60 14.81 -33.56
C MET A 3 -12.25 15.82 -32.46
N LEU A 4 -12.08 17.12 -32.75
CA LEU A 4 -11.95 17.83 -34.04
C LEU A 4 -11.23 19.17 -33.80
N ASN A 5 -10.52 19.69 -34.80
CA ASN A 5 -10.00 21.06 -34.80
C ASN A 5 -11.13 22.09 -34.94
N THR A 6 -10.95 23.28 -34.36
CA THR A 6 -11.20 24.56 -35.05
C THR A 6 -10.46 25.68 -34.30
N SER A 7 -9.43 26.23 -34.95
CA SER A 7 -8.90 27.56 -34.65
C SER A 7 -9.72 28.58 -35.44
N ASP A 8 -9.95 29.77 -34.87
CA ASP A 8 -10.73 30.84 -35.53
C ASP A 8 -9.82 32.07 -35.69
N ASP A 9 -9.40 32.35 -36.92
CA ASP A 9 -8.58 33.50 -37.31
C ASP A 9 -9.49 34.66 -37.73
N GLY A 10 -9.66 35.64 -36.85
CA GLY A 10 -10.42 36.86 -37.13
C GLY A 10 -9.59 37.92 -37.85
N SER A 11 -9.42 37.79 -39.16
CA SER A 11 -8.84 38.85 -39.99
C SER A 11 -9.81 40.03 -40.16
N VAL A 12 -9.36 41.25 -39.84
CA VAL A 12 -10.09 42.48 -40.14
C VAL A 12 -9.46 43.09 -41.40
N THR A 13 -10.29 43.31 -42.41
CA THR A 13 -9.90 43.79 -43.74
C THR A 13 -9.66 45.29 -43.76
N ASP A 14 -8.61 45.71 -44.46
CA ASP A 14 -8.45 47.10 -44.89
C ASP A 14 -9.60 47.53 -45.82
N GLY A 15 -9.97 48.81 -45.71
CA GLY A 15 -10.95 49.48 -46.56
C GLY A 15 -10.51 50.92 -46.78
N GLU A 16 -9.74 51.16 -47.83
CA GLU A 16 -9.46 52.49 -48.35
C GLU A 16 -10.70 53.00 -49.10
N ASP A 17 -11.17 54.20 -48.77
CA ASP A 17 -12.02 55.00 -49.64
C ASP A 17 -11.64 56.49 -49.44
N ASP A 18 -10.96 57.05 -50.43
CA ASP A 18 -10.67 58.48 -50.56
C ASP A 18 -11.90 59.18 -51.15
N GLU A 19 -12.44 60.21 -50.49
CA GLU A 19 -13.11 61.29 -51.24
C GLU A 19 -12.95 62.68 -50.60
N SER A 20 -12.65 63.65 -51.46
CA SER A 20 -12.20 65.00 -51.10
C SER A 20 -13.35 66.01 -51.12
N CYS A 21 -13.42 66.88 -50.10
CA CYS A 21 -13.67 68.32 -50.34
C CYS A 21 -13.41 69.25 -49.13
N ASN A 22 -12.21 69.82 -49.11
CA ASN A 22 -11.91 71.23 -48.87
C ASN A 22 -13.01 72.14 -48.24
N SER A 23 -12.82 72.53 -46.98
CA SER A 23 -13.09 73.93 -46.58
C SER A 23 -12.13 74.41 -45.49
N LYS A 24 -11.50 75.57 -45.74
CA LYS A 24 -10.63 76.24 -44.77
C LYS A 24 -11.50 77.05 -43.79
N GLN A 25 -11.75 76.50 -42.60
CA GLN A 25 -12.21 77.26 -41.45
C GLN A 25 -11.25 77.08 -40.28
N SER A 26 -10.72 78.20 -39.77
CA SER A 26 -9.85 78.23 -38.59
C SER A 26 -10.59 77.64 -37.39
N PRO A 27 -9.99 76.74 -36.60
CA PRO A 27 -10.66 76.16 -35.44
C PRO A 27 -10.80 77.22 -34.34
N SER A 28 -12.01 77.75 -34.17
CA SER A 28 -12.39 78.47 -32.95
C SER A 28 -12.30 77.54 -31.74
N GLY A 29 -11.95 78.07 -30.56
CA GLY A 29 -11.62 77.31 -29.35
C GLY A 29 -12.65 76.24 -28.91
N HIS A 30 -13.93 76.39 -29.29
CA HIS A 30 -14.96 75.41 -29.00
C HIS A 30 -14.71 74.00 -29.58
N SER A 31 -13.99 73.87 -30.71
CA SER A 31 -13.67 72.53 -31.24
C SER A 31 -12.69 71.78 -30.32
N PHE A 32 -11.73 72.50 -29.73
CA PHE A 32 -10.76 71.93 -28.80
C PHE A 32 -11.42 71.52 -27.47
N GLU A 33 -12.30 72.36 -26.91
CA GLU A 33 -13.05 72.04 -25.69
C GLU A 33 -13.97 70.81 -25.86
N VAL A 34 -14.59 70.65 -27.04
CA VAL A 34 -15.43 69.48 -27.35
C VAL A 34 -14.58 68.21 -27.47
N LEU A 35 -13.42 68.27 -28.11
CA LEU A 35 -12.48 67.15 -28.19
C LEU A 35 -11.91 66.78 -26.81
N GLN A 36 -11.57 67.77 -25.98
CA GLN A 36 -11.10 67.55 -24.62
C GLN A 36 -12.18 66.88 -23.76
N ARG A 37 -13.43 67.37 -23.80
CA ARG A 37 -14.57 66.72 -23.13
C ARG A 37 -14.83 65.30 -23.63
N ARG A 38 -14.67 65.03 -24.93
CA ARG A 38 -14.80 63.68 -25.50
C ARG A 38 -13.70 62.74 -24.99
N LEU A 39 -12.46 63.22 -24.90
CA LEU A 39 -11.31 62.46 -24.41
C LEU A 39 -11.37 62.23 -22.90
N GLU A 40 -11.88 63.19 -22.12
CA GLU A 40 -12.18 63.02 -20.70
C GLU A 40 -13.33 62.02 -20.46
N ALA A 41 -14.39 62.08 -21.26
CA ALA A 41 -15.47 61.09 -21.23
C ALA A 41 -14.97 59.68 -21.60
N GLU A 42 -14.10 59.56 -22.61
CA GLU A 42 -13.49 58.30 -23.00
C GLU A 42 -12.57 57.74 -21.89
N ARG A 43 -11.73 58.57 -21.27
CA ARG A 43 -10.92 58.18 -20.10
C ARG A 43 -11.78 57.71 -18.93
N ASN A 44 -12.91 58.36 -18.68
CA ASN A 44 -13.83 57.96 -17.62
C ASN A 44 -14.57 56.66 -17.96
N ALA A 45 -14.93 56.44 -19.23
CA ALA A 45 -15.49 55.18 -19.71
C ALA A 45 -14.49 54.02 -19.62
N ARG A 46 -13.20 54.25 -19.97
CA ARG A 46 -12.13 53.26 -19.76
C ARG A 46 -11.96 52.90 -18.28
N LYS A 47 -11.92 53.88 -17.38
CA LYS A 47 -11.87 53.63 -15.92
C LYS A 47 -13.08 52.84 -15.42
N ALA A 48 -14.29 53.16 -15.90
CA ALA A 48 -15.49 52.41 -15.55
C ALA A 48 -15.39 50.95 -16.01
N ALA A 49 -14.96 50.72 -17.26
CA ALA A 49 -14.73 49.38 -17.79
C ALA A 49 -13.61 48.62 -17.05
N GLU A 50 -12.53 49.29 -16.64
CA GLU A 50 -11.48 48.71 -15.79
C GLU A 50 -12.05 48.27 -14.43
N THR A 51 -12.86 49.11 -13.76
CA THR A 51 -13.50 48.73 -12.49
C THR A 51 -14.53 47.61 -12.64
N GLU A 52 -15.23 47.55 -13.78
CA GLU A 52 -16.16 46.46 -14.08
C GLU A 52 -15.41 45.15 -14.37
N MET A 53 -14.28 45.20 -15.09
CA MET A 53 -13.38 44.07 -15.32
C MET A 53 -12.76 43.54 -14.03
N ASP A 54 -12.39 44.42 -13.08
CA ASP A 54 -11.92 44.02 -11.75
C ASP A 54 -13.05 43.38 -10.93
N GLY A 55 -14.27 43.94 -10.99
CA GLY A 55 -15.47 43.33 -10.39
C GLY A 55 -15.76 41.93 -10.95
N LEU A 56 -15.69 41.77 -12.27
CA LEU A 56 -15.83 40.48 -12.96
C LEU A 56 -14.71 39.52 -12.56
N ARG A 57 -13.45 39.96 -12.50
CA ARG A 57 -12.29 39.15 -12.04
C ARG A 57 -12.48 38.64 -10.60
N VAL A 58 -13.00 39.48 -9.70
CA VAL A 58 -13.33 39.07 -8.32
C VAL A 58 -14.48 38.05 -8.32
N SER A 59 -15.54 38.29 -9.11
CA SER A 59 -16.66 37.35 -9.22
C SER A 59 -16.23 35.98 -9.78
N PHE A 60 -15.34 35.97 -10.77
CA PHE A 60 -14.78 34.77 -11.39
C PHE A 60 -13.87 34.01 -10.40
N SER A 61 -13.02 34.71 -9.65
CA SER A 61 -12.22 34.11 -8.57
C SER A 61 -13.10 33.46 -7.50
N ARG A 62 -14.20 34.12 -7.10
CA ARG A 62 -15.18 33.55 -6.15
C ARG A 62 -15.88 32.33 -6.72
N LEU A 63 -16.35 32.39 -7.97
CA LEU A 63 -17.01 31.26 -8.64
C LEU A 63 -16.04 30.09 -8.78
N LYS A 64 -14.76 30.34 -9.09
CA LYS A 64 -13.70 29.33 -9.13
C LYS A 64 -13.53 28.63 -7.78
N SER A 65 -13.54 29.36 -6.66
CA SER A 65 -13.52 28.77 -5.30
C SER A 65 -14.72 27.85 -5.08
N ILE A 66 -15.93 28.34 -5.35
CA ILE A 66 -17.18 27.58 -5.18
C ILE A 66 -17.18 26.31 -6.05
N THR A 67 -16.68 26.38 -7.30
CA THR A 67 -16.56 25.18 -8.14
C THR A 67 -15.52 24.19 -7.63
N ALA A 68 -14.41 24.65 -7.05
CA ALA A 68 -13.40 23.79 -6.45
C ALA A 68 -13.92 23.11 -5.17
N GLU A 69 -14.63 23.86 -4.31
CA GLU A 69 -15.30 23.36 -3.11
C GLU A 69 -16.37 22.31 -3.47
N ALA A 70 -17.19 22.57 -4.50
CA ALA A 70 -18.19 21.62 -4.98
C ALA A 70 -17.56 20.32 -5.53
N VAL A 71 -16.43 20.40 -6.23
CA VAL A 71 -15.66 19.22 -6.67
C VAL A 71 -15.10 18.47 -5.47
N GLN A 72 -14.51 19.15 -4.47
CA GLN A 72 -14.00 18.52 -3.26
C GLN A 72 -15.12 17.79 -2.48
N GLN A 73 -16.30 18.39 -2.35
CA GLN A 73 -17.46 17.76 -1.70
C GLN A 73 -17.93 16.53 -2.47
N ARG A 74 -18.03 16.60 -3.81
CA ARG A 74 -18.36 15.45 -4.66
C ARG A 74 -17.34 14.32 -4.49
N ASP A 75 -16.06 14.64 -4.51
CA ASP A 75 -14.98 13.65 -4.43
C ASP A 75 -14.91 13.02 -3.03
N HIS A 76 -15.23 13.78 -1.98
CA HIS A 76 -15.42 13.24 -0.62
C HIS A 76 -16.61 12.28 -0.54
N MET A 77 -17.75 12.64 -1.13
CA MET A 77 -18.94 11.78 -1.20
C MET A 77 -18.70 10.50 -2.02
N LEU A 78 -17.88 10.56 -3.07
CA LEU A 78 -17.45 9.39 -3.83
C LEU A 78 -16.60 8.45 -2.96
N ARG A 79 -15.60 8.96 -2.22
CA ARG A 79 -14.81 8.11 -1.30
C ARG A 79 -15.67 7.41 -0.25
N LEU A 80 -16.60 8.13 0.38
CA LEU A 80 -17.53 7.53 1.34
C LEU A 80 -18.42 6.45 0.71
N LYS A 81 -18.80 6.61 -0.57
CA LYS A 81 -19.52 5.60 -1.32
C LYS A 81 -18.65 4.39 -1.62
N ASP A 82 -17.41 4.58 -2.05
CA ASP A 82 -16.46 3.52 -2.36
C ASP A 82 -16.09 2.71 -1.09
N GLU A 83 -15.93 3.40 0.06
CA GLU A 83 -15.76 2.78 1.38
C GLU A 83 -16.99 1.95 1.80
N ALA A 84 -18.20 2.49 1.59
CA ALA A 84 -19.43 1.76 1.86
C ALA A 84 -19.59 0.53 0.95
N GLU A 85 -19.32 0.65 -0.36
CA GLU A 85 -19.35 -0.47 -1.31
C GLU A 85 -18.29 -1.53 -0.98
N SER A 86 -17.08 -1.12 -0.60
CA SER A 86 -16.03 -2.03 -0.10
C SER A 86 -16.49 -2.79 1.15
N SER A 87 -17.08 -2.10 2.13
CA SER A 87 -17.63 -2.73 3.34
C SER A 87 -18.76 -3.73 3.02
N GLN A 88 -19.59 -3.44 2.02
CA GLN A 88 -20.64 -4.33 1.55
C GLN A 88 -20.06 -5.58 0.85
N GLN A 89 -19.01 -5.41 0.04
CA GLN A 89 -18.31 -6.54 -0.59
C GLN A 89 -17.64 -7.45 0.45
N ASP A 90 -17.03 -6.89 1.50
CA ASP A 90 -16.45 -7.67 2.60
C ASP A 90 -17.52 -8.42 3.42
N LEU A 91 -18.70 -7.83 3.63
CA LEU A 91 -19.84 -8.52 4.25
C LEU A 91 -20.37 -9.66 3.37
N LEU A 92 -20.45 -9.45 2.04
CA LEU A 92 -20.83 -10.51 1.10
C LEU A 92 -19.78 -11.64 1.04
N ARG A 93 -18.49 -11.31 1.15
CA ARG A 93 -17.41 -12.32 1.23
C ARG A 93 -17.57 -13.18 2.49
N LYS A 94 -17.74 -12.55 3.65
CA LYS A 94 -17.99 -13.23 4.93
C LYS A 94 -19.27 -14.08 4.92
N LEU A 95 -20.33 -13.63 4.24
CA LEU A 95 -21.55 -14.41 4.07
C LEU A 95 -21.31 -15.67 3.22
N ASN A 96 -20.57 -15.54 2.11
CA ASN A 96 -20.21 -16.69 1.26
C ASN A 96 -19.28 -17.66 1.99
N GLU A 97 -18.31 -17.17 2.77
CA GLU A 97 -17.46 -18.00 3.64
C GLU A 97 -18.31 -18.78 4.65
N ALA A 98 -19.26 -18.12 5.34
CA ALA A 98 -20.17 -18.77 6.28
C ALA A 98 -21.10 -19.80 5.61
N LEU A 99 -21.57 -19.54 4.38
CA LEU A 99 -22.34 -20.51 3.59
C LEU A 99 -21.49 -21.72 3.20
N ASN A 100 -20.26 -21.52 2.76
CA ASN A 100 -19.33 -22.61 2.44
C ASN A 100 -19.05 -23.48 3.69
N CYS A 101 -18.77 -22.86 4.85
CA CYS A 101 -18.58 -23.59 6.10
C CYS A 101 -19.82 -24.39 6.53
N ARG A 102 -21.03 -23.84 6.31
CA ARG A 102 -22.29 -24.56 6.56
C ARG A 102 -22.42 -25.77 5.62
N ASP A 103 -22.09 -25.60 4.35
CA ASP A 103 -22.21 -26.65 3.35
C ASP A 103 -21.14 -27.74 3.54
N ASP A 104 -19.95 -27.40 4.07
CA ASP A 104 -18.96 -28.35 4.59
C ASP A 104 -19.46 -29.14 5.80
N ALA A 105 -20.10 -28.47 6.77
CA ALA A 105 -20.72 -29.13 7.92
C ALA A 105 -21.87 -30.06 7.49
N ILE A 106 -22.63 -29.69 6.45
CA ILE A 106 -23.65 -30.55 5.83
C ILE A 106 -22.99 -31.79 5.19
N ARG A 107 -21.90 -31.62 4.43
CA ARG A 107 -21.15 -32.74 3.84
C ARG A 107 -20.62 -33.71 4.92
N GLN A 108 -19.98 -33.21 5.97
CA GLN A 108 -19.50 -34.00 7.09
C GLN A 108 -20.65 -34.75 7.81
N ARG A 109 -21.80 -34.10 8.01
CA ARG A 109 -23.01 -34.73 8.57
C ARG A 109 -23.52 -35.87 7.68
N ASP A 110 -23.54 -35.69 6.36
CA ASP A 110 -24.01 -36.73 5.43
C ASP A 110 -23.02 -37.89 5.30
N GLU A 111 -21.72 -37.65 5.43
CA GLU A 111 -20.70 -38.71 5.55
C GLU A 111 -20.83 -39.49 6.86
N ALA A 112 -21.05 -38.81 7.98
CA ALA A 112 -21.31 -39.45 9.26
C ALA A 112 -22.60 -40.28 9.24
N LEU A 113 -23.66 -39.82 8.57
CA LEU A 113 -24.88 -40.59 8.35
C LEU A 113 -24.63 -41.83 7.49
N LYS A 114 -23.90 -41.72 6.37
CA LYS A 114 -23.50 -42.88 5.55
C LYS A 114 -22.70 -43.91 6.35
N SER A 115 -21.76 -43.46 7.19
CA SER A 115 -20.98 -44.31 8.08
C SER A 115 -21.86 -45.04 9.09
N ARG A 116 -22.79 -44.33 9.75
CA ARG A 116 -23.79 -44.90 10.66
C ARG A 116 -24.67 -45.94 9.94
N ASP A 117 -25.15 -45.63 8.74
CA ASP A 117 -26.06 -46.51 7.99
C ASP A 117 -25.32 -47.76 7.47
N ASN A 118 -24.01 -47.66 7.19
CA ASN A 118 -23.14 -48.82 6.96
C ASN A 118 -22.99 -49.68 8.23
N ALA A 119 -22.81 -49.07 9.40
CA ALA A 119 -22.71 -49.78 10.67
C ALA A 119 -24.05 -50.43 11.10
N ILE A 120 -25.19 -49.82 10.75
CA ILE A 120 -26.51 -50.44 10.92
C ILE A 120 -26.63 -51.67 10.01
N ARG A 121 -26.27 -51.55 8.72
CA ARG A 121 -26.29 -52.69 7.79
C ARG A 121 -25.39 -53.85 8.24
N SER A 122 -24.17 -53.59 8.70
CA SER A 122 -23.30 -54.66 9.21
C SER A 122 -23.82 -55.25 10.52
N ARG A 123 -24.44 -54.46 11.40
CA ARG A 123 -25.11 -54.97 12.61
C ARG A 123 -26.29 -55.89 12.26
N ASP A 124 -27.09 -55.51 11.27
CA ASP A 124 -28.27 -56.27 10.86
C ASP A 124 -27.87 -57.55 10.09
N GLU A 125 -26.77 -57.51 9.32
CA GLU A 125 -26.14 -58.71 8.74
C GLU A 125 -25.56 -59.65 9.82
N ILE A 126 -24.91 -59.12 10.85
CA ILE A 126 -24.49 -59.88 12.05
C ILE A 126 -25.70 -60.45 12.80
N SER A 127 -26.83 -59.73 12.85
CA SER A 127 -28.07 -60.24 13.44
C SER A 127 -28.64 -61.38 12.61
N LEU A 128 -28.68 -61.26 11.28
CA LEU A 128 -29.12 -62.32 10.38
C LEU A 128 -28.21 -63.56 10.51
N LEU A 129 -26.89 -63.39 10.55
CA LEU A 129 -25.94 -64.47 10.79
C LEU A 129 -26.14 -65.12 12.16
N ARG A 130 -26.45 -64.33 13.20
CA ARG A 130 -26.81 -64.84 14.52
C ARG A 130 -28.11 -65.63 14.48
N ASP A 131 -29.13 -65.15 13.79
CA ASP A 131 -30.43 -65.82 13.70
C ASP A 131 -30.32 -67.12 12.89
N VAL A 132 -29.59 -67.11 11.78
CA VAL A 132 -29.22 -68.33 11.03
C VAL A 132 -28.42 -69.29 11.91
N ALA A 133 -27.44 -68.82 12.68
CA ALA A 133 -26.70 -69.65 13.62
C ALA A 133 -27.56 -70.16 14.79
N MET A 134 -28.54 -69.40 15.26
CA MET A 134 -29.52 -69.85 16.27
C MET A 134 -30.51 -70.85 15.70
N HIS A 135 -30.98 -70.68 14.46
CA HIS A 135 -31.80 -71.66 13.77
C HIS A 135 -31.01 -72.93 13.48
N ALA A 136 -29.74 -72.85 13.07
CA ALA A 136 -28.84 -74.00 12.94
C ALA A 136 -28.54 -74.65 14.29
N ARG A 137 -28.42 -73.89 15.38
CA ARG A 137 -28.26 -74.41 16.75
C ARG A 137 -29.53 -75.07 17.27
N ASN A 138 -30.70 -74.55 16.92
CA ASN A 138 -32.00 -75.11 17.31
C ASN A 138 -32.34 -76.34 16.46
N SER A 139 -32.00 -76.35 15.16
CA SER A 139 -32.01 -77.56 14.33
C SER A 139 -31.06 -78.58 14.93
N THR A 140 -29.77 -78.27 15.11
CA THR A 140 -28.83 -79.24 15.71
C THR A 140 -29.20 -79.64 17.12
N LYS A 141 -29.94 -78.84 17.90
CA LYS A 141 -30.52 -79.26 19.18
C LYS A 141 -31.68 -80.24 18.99
N LEU A 142 -32.59 -80.02 18.06
CA LEU A 142 -33.65 -80.98 17.69
C LEU A 142 -33.06 -82.25 17.06
N ASP A 143 -32.02 -82.11 16.25
CA ASP A 143 -31.25 -83.19 15.63
C ASP A 143 -30.39 -83.91 16.66
N VAL A 144 -30.00 -83.28 17.78
CA VAL A 144 -29.35 -83.93 18.94
C VAL A 144 -30.38 -84.57 19.87
N GLU A 145 -31.56 -84.00 20.07
CA GLU A 145 -32.66 -84.66 20.79
C GLU A 145 -33.26 -85.82 19.96
N SER A 146 -33.12 -85.78 18.64
CA SER A 146 -33.38 -86.88 17.72
C SER A 146 -32.19 -87.86 17.68
N ALA A 147 -30.96 -87.38 17.59
CA ALA A 147 -29.76 -88.21 17.57
C ALA A 147 -29.47 -88.86 18.93
N VAL A 148 -29.94 -88.34 20.07
CA VAL A 148 -29.90 -89.06 21.35
C VAL A 148 -30.89 -90.23 21.34
N ARG A 149 -32.05 -90.08 20.68
CA ARG A 149 -32.98 -91.18 20.41
C ARG A 149 -32.41 -92.18 19.38
N ILE A 150 -31.63 -91.71 18.40
CA ILE A 150 -30.98 -92.55 17.37
C ILE A 150 -29.65 -93.13 17.86
N LEU A 151 -28.92 -92.53 18.82
CA LEU A 151 -27.64 -93.04 19.36
C LEU A 151 -27.86 -94.31 20.17
N VAL A 152 -29.02 -94.44 20.82
CA VAL A 152 -29.50 -95.69 21.42
C VAL A 152 -29.69 -96.80 20.37
N ALA A 153 -29.94 -96.44 19.10
CA ALA A 153 -29.96 -97.36 17.95
C ALA A 153 -28.63 -97.35 17.14
N GLY A 154 -27.75 -96.39 17.39
CA GLY A 154 -26.64 -95.98 16.53
C GLY A 154 -25.29 -96.52 16.95
N ALA A 155 -25.24 -97.30 18.04
CA ALA A 155 -24.05 -98.07 18.44
C ALA A 155 -23.54 -98.99 17.31
N GLY A 156 -24.41 -99.45 16.40
CA GLY A 156 -24.01 -100.18 15.20
C GLY A 156 -23.28 -99.34 14.14
N ASN A 157 -23.60 -98.04 14.04
CA ASN A 157 -23.04 -97.16 13.00
C ASN A 157 -21.67 -96.56 13.40
N ILE A 158 -21.23 -96.77 14.64
CA ILE A 158 -19.88 -96.40 15.10
C ILE A 158 -18.82 -97.24 14.37
N THR A 159 -19.14 -98.48 14.00
CA THR A 159 -18.22 -99.38 13.29
C THR A 159 -17.86 -98.87 11.89
N ASP A 160 -18.82 -98.33 11.14
CA ASP A 160 -18.60 -97.86 9.76
C ASP A 160 -17.87 -96.51 9.72
N ARG A 161 -18.20 -95.61 10.65
CA ARG A 161 -17.72 -94.22 10.61
C ARG A 161 -16.25 -94.03 10.97
N VAL A 162 -15.64 -95.05 11.54
CA VAL A 162 -14.24 -95.05 11.97
C VAL A 162 -13.27 -95.47 10.85
N GLN A 163 -13.80 -96.06 9.78
CA GLN A 163 -13.03 -96.50 8.61
C GLN A 163 -12.39 -95.34 7.82
N SER A 164 -12.84 -94.10 8.03
CA SER A 164 -12.23 -92.88 7.45
C SER A 164 -11.11 -92.26 8.29
N VAL A 165 -10.89 -92.74 9.53
CA VAL A 165 -9.83 -92.24 10.42
C VAL A 165 -8.60 -93.15 10.33
N GLN A 166 -8.80 -94.46 10.15
CA GLN A 166 -7.75 -95.42 9.86
C GLN A 166 -8.32 -96.65 9.13
N SER A 167 -7.58 -97.23 8.20
CA SER A 167 -7.96 -98.49 7.55
C SER A 167 -7.62 -99.69 8.45
N PHE A 168 -8.64 -100.43 8.88
CA PHE A 168 -8.47 -101.66 9.66
C PHE A 168 -8.58 -102.88 8.76
N ASP A 169 -7.70 -103.87 8.94
CA ASP A 169 -7.83 -105.16 8.26
C ASP A 169 -9.19 -105.82 8.58
N GLU A 170 -9.74 -106.58 7.63
CA GLU A 170 -11.08 -107.20 7.76
C GLU A 170 -11.18 -108.25 8.89
N THR A 171 -10.05 -108.67 9.48
CA THR A 171 -10.02 -109.66 10.56
C THR A 171 -9.79 -109.03 11.93
N LEU A 172 -10.60 -109.45 12.91
CA LEU A 172 -10.45 -109.03 14.31
C LEU A 172 -9.18 -109.63 14.93
N PRO A 173 -8.40 -108.87 15.74
CA PRO A 173 -7.21 -109.39 16.42
C PRO A 173 -7.54 -110.60 17.30
N ARG A 174 -6.90 -111.74 17.04
CA ARG A 174 -7.09 -112.99 17.82
C ARG A 174 -5.97 -113.14 18.84
N SER A 175 -6.29 -113.39 20.11
CA SER A 175 -5.31 -113.92 21.07
C SER A 175 -5.34 -115.45 21.05
N SER A 176 -4.21 -116.09 21.37
CA SER A 176 -4.10 -117.55 21.54
C SER A 176 -4.68 -118.07 22.87
N SER A 177 -5.08 -117.17 23.77
CA SER A 177 -5.56 -117.47 25.12
C SER A 177 -7.09 -117.51 25.26
N HIS A 178 -7.84 -117.09 24.24
CA HIS A 178 -9.30 -117.09 24.25
C HIS A 178 -9.84 -117.83 23.02
N THR A 179 -10.89 -118.63 23.20
CA THR A 179 -11.56 -119.37 22.12
C THR A 179 -13.05 -119.07 22.08
N GLY A 180 -13.69 -119.25 20.91
CA GLY A 180 -15.10 -118.93 20.72
C GLY A 180 -15.42 -117.44 20.92
N ILE A 181 -16.54 -117.15 21.58
CA ILE A 181 -17.08 -115.79 21.75
C ILE A 181 -16.11 -114.86 22.51
N ALA A 182 -15.31 -115.40 23.44
CA ALA A 182 -14.32 -114.62 24.18
C ALA A 182 -13.21 -114.05 23.27
N ALA A 183 -12.81 -114.78 22.22
CA ALA A 183 -11.84 -114.29 21.23
C ALA A 183 -12.39 -113.13 20.39
N ILE A 184 -13.69 -113.19 20.07
CA ILE A 184 -14.39 -112.14 19.32
C ILE A 184 -14.49 -110.88 20.17
N ALA A 185 -14.90 -111.01 21.44
CA ALA A 185 -14.95 -109.90 22.39
C ALA A 185 -13.58 -109.22 22.57
N TYR A 186 -12.50 -110.01 22.75
CA TYR A 186 -11.13 -109.51 22.84
C TYR A 186 -10.69 -108.74 21.56
N GLY A 187 -11.03 -109.26 20.38
CA GLY A 187 -10.73 -108.58 19.12
C GLY A 187 -11.48 -107.25 18.97
N PHE A 188 -12.74 -107.18 19.44
CA PHE A 188 -13.50 -105.93 19.48
C PHE A 188 -12.94 -104.94 20.48
N THR A 189 -12.57 -105.35 21.70
CA THR A 189 -11.96 -104.43 22.68
C THR A 189 -10.62 -103.92 22.18
N LYS A 190 -9.76 -104.78 21.62
CA LYS A 190 -8.46 -104.34 21.09
C LYS A 190 -8.60 -103.40 19.88
N ARG A 191 -9.62 -103.59 19.03
CA ARG A 191 -9.95 -102.66 17.94
C ARG A 191 -10.53 -101.34 18.48
N ALA A 192 -11.40 -101.39 19.48
CA ALA A 192 -11.92 -100.18 20.14
C ALA A 192 -10.80 -99.37 20.81
N GLU A 193 -9.83 -100.03 21.45
CA GLU A 193 -8.62 -99.39 21.98
C GLU A 193 -7.82 -98.68 20.87
N THR A 194 -7.49 -99.35 19.76
CA THR A 194 -6.73 -98.67 18.68
C THR A 194 -7.50 -97.53 18.02
N ILE A 195 -8.83 -97.59 18.01
CA ILE A 195 -9.71 -96.50 17.55
C ILE A 195 -9.64 -95.32 18.52
N ILE A 196 -9.72 -95.58 19.83
CA ILE A 196 -9.59 -94.56 20.88
C ILE A 196 -8.21 -93.93 20.81
N ASP A 197 -7.14 -94.72 20.69
CA ASP A 197 -5.76 -94.24 20.54
C ASP A 197 -5.61 -93.34 19.29
N GLY A 198 -6.18 -93.72 18.15
CA GLY A 198 -6.17 -92.93 16.93
C GLY A 198 -6.94 -91.60 17.04
N LEU A 199 -8.10 -91.61 17.72
CA LEU A 199 -8.88 -90.40 17.99
C LEU A 199 -8.19 -89.48 19.00
N LEU A 200 -7.57 -90.02 20.06
CA LEU A 200 -6.76 -89.28 21.02
C LEU A 200 -5.57 -88.61 20.32
N LEU A 201 -4.84 -89.34 19.48
CA LEU A 201 -3.74 -88.76 18.68
C LEU A 201 -4.19 -87.68 17.70
N HIS A 202 -5.44 -87.70 17.22
CA HIS A 202 -6.00 -86.63 16.41
C HIS A 202 -6.40 -85.42 17.25
N SER A 203 -7.01 -85.63 18.44
CA SER A 203 -7.27 -84.57 19.42
C SER A 203 -5.98 -83.87 19.84
N ASP A 204 -4.94 -84.63 20.21
CA ASP A 204 -3.62 -84.12 20.59
C ASP A 204 -2.97 -83.27 19.49
N ARG A 205 -3.28 -83.53 18.20
CA ARG A 205 -2.82 -82.70 17.09
C ARG A 205 -3.64 -81.42 16.98
N ALA A 206 -4.97 -81.51 17.05
CA ALA A 206 -5.85 -80.35 17.04
C ALA A 206 -5.57 -79.40 18.22
N ASP A 207 -5.29 -79.93 19.42
CA ASP A 207 -4.92 -79.13 20.59
C ASP A 207 -3.53 -78.48 20.45
N LYS A 208 -2.58 -79.13 19.76
CA LYS A 208 -1.29 -78.52 19.36
C LYS A 208 -1.47 -77.40 18.34
N ASP A 209 -2.32 -77.60 17.34
CA ASP A 209 -2.62 -76.57 16.34
C ASP A 209 -3.33 -75.37 16.99
N LEU A 210 -4.32 -75.60 17.87
CA LEU A 210 -5.03 -74.57 18.63
C LEU A 210 -4.10 -73.80 19.60
N SER A 211 -3.19 -74.48 20.28
CA SER A 211 -2.21 -73.81 21.15
C SER A 211 -1.18 -73.01 20.35
N SER A 212 -0.76 -73.48 19.17
CA SER A 212 0.09 -72.70 18.26
C SER A 212 -0.62 -71.43 17.74
N LEU A 213 -1.92 -71.52 17.41
CA LEU A 213 -2.74 -70.38 17.01
C LEU A 213 -2.93 -69.38 18.14
N ARG A 214 -3.15 -69.84 19.38
CA ARG A 214 -3.17 -68.94 20.55
C ARG A 214 -1.86 -68.20 20.72
N GLN A 215 -0.72 -68.91 20.64
CA GLN A 215 0.60 -68.30 20.76
C GLN A 215 0.86 -67.26 19.66
N GLN A 216 0.42 -67.51 18.42
CA GLN A 216 0.48 -66.52 17.34
C GLN A 216 -0.41 -65.29 17.62
N MET A 217 -1.64 -65.49 18.10
CA MET A 217 -2.52 -64.37 18.47
C MET A 217 -1.94 -63.54 19.62
N GLU A 218 -1.40 -64.17 20.66
CA GLU A 218 -0.73 -63.48 21.78
C GLU A 218 0.47 -62.66 21.28
N GLN A 219 1.31 -63.23 20.40
CA GLN A 219 2.41 -62.48 19.76
C GLN A 219 1.92 -61.26 18.98
N GLN A 220 0.82 -61.39 18.22
CA GLN A 220 0.22 -60.26 17.49
C GLN A 220 -0.39 -59.22 18.44
N GLN A 221 -0.95 -59.64 19.59
CA GLN A 221 -1.44 -58.74 20.63
C GLN A 221 -0.30 -57.95 21.27
N TYR A 222 0.83 -58.59 21.63
CA TYR A 222 2.02 -57.89 22.14
C TYR A 222 2.61 -56.92 21.11
N GLN A 223 2.70 -57.32 19.83
CA GLN A 223 3.17 -56.41 18.77
C GLN A 223 2.22 -55.22 18.56
N SER A 224 0.92 -55.42 18.76
CA SER A 224 -0.08 -54.33 18.66
C SER A 224 0.02 -53.39 19.86
N ALA A 225 0.14 -53.93 21.08
CA ALA A 225 0.32 -53.15 22.30
C ALA A 225 1.59 -52.28 22.25
N PHE A 226 2.73 -52.84 21.82
CA PHE A 226 3.97 -52.08 21.66
C PHE A 226 3.86 -50.95 20.61
N LYS A 227 3.11 -51.16 19.52
CA LYS A 227 2.84 -50.11 18.53
C LYS A 227 1.96 -49.00 19.12
N ILE A 228 0.96 -49.36 19.93
CA ILE A 228 0.08 -48.42 20.62
C ILE A 228 0.90 -47.58 21.62
N GLU A 229 1.68 -48.22 22.50
CA GLU A 229 2.57 -47.54 23.47
C GLU A 229 3.53 -46.57 22.78
N LYS A 230 4.12 -46.99 21.64
CA LYS A 230 5.00 -46.11 20.84
C LYS A 230 4.24 -44.89 20.29
N LEU A 231 3.00 -45.06 19.84
CA LEU A 231 2.16 -43.96 19.33
C LEU A 231 1.71 -43.03 20.46
N GLU A 232 1.28 -43.57 21.60
CA GLU A 232 0.93 -42.82 22.81
C GLU A 232 2.13 -41.97 23.28
N ALA A 233 3.33 -42.54 23.32
CA ALA A 233 4.55 -41.79 23.64
C ALA A 233 4.92 -40.71 22.60
N THR A 234 4.48 -40.81 21.34
CA THR A 234 4.62 -39.70 20.37
C THR A 234 3.53 -38.65 20.50
N ILE A 235 2.31 -39.04 20.87
CA ILE A 235 1.19 -38.14 21.15
C ILE A 235 1.50 -37.29 22.39
N GLN A 236 1.95 -37.89 23.49
CA GLN A 236 2.29 -37.14 24.72
C GLN A 236 3.37 -36.07 24.44
N ARG A 237 4.44 -36.41 23.70
CA ARG A 237 5.48 -35.43 23.31
C ARG A 237 4.96 -34.32 22.39
N LEU A 238 3.92 -34.59 21.59
CA LEU A 238 3.24 -33.58 20.78
C LEU A 238 2.40 -32.66 21.67
N GLU A 239 1.63 -33.21 22.59
CA GLU A 239 0.82 -32.47 23.57
C GLU A 239 1.68 -31.58 24.46
N ASP A 240 2.78 -32.10 25.02
CA ASP A 240 3.72 -31.34 25.86
C ASP A 240 4.31 -30.14 25.09
N ARG A 241 4.64 -30.32 23.81
CA ARG A 241 5.15 -29.26 22.92
C ARG A 241 4.08 -28.24 22.55
N VAL A 242 2.83 -28.67 22.33
CA VAL A 242 1.71 -27.75 22.10
C VAL A 242 1.43 -26.96 23.37
N ALA A 243 1.47 -27.59 24.55
CA ALA A 243 1.33 -26.91 25.83
C ALA A 243 2.45 -25.87 26.06
N SER A 244 3.72 -26.21 25.78
CA SER A 244 4.82 -25.25 25.89
C SER A 244 4.63 -24.06 24.95
N GLN A 245 4.29 -24.31 23.67
CA GLN A 245 3.99 -23.27 22.68
C GLN A 245 2.80 -22.38 23.10
N ILE A 246 1.75 -22.94 23.69
CA ILE A 246 0.63 -22.17 24.24
C ILE A 246 1.10 -21.21 25.35
N THR A 247 2.02 -21.65 26.24
CA THR A 247 2.57 -20.74 27.27
C THR A 247 3.44 -19.64 26.68
N GLU A 248 4.19 -19.92 25.60
CA GLU A 248 4.99 -18.91 24.89
C GLU A 248 4.10 -17.90 24.17
N LEU A 249 3.06 -18.36 23.46
CA LEU A 249 2.04 -17.49 22.87
C LEU A 249 1.34 -16.62 23.92
N GLY A 250 1.10 -17.16 25.12
CA GLY A 250 0.62 -16.39 26.28
C GLY A 250 1.56 -15.24 26.66
N LYS A 251 2.87 -15.51 26.76
CA LYS A 251 3.91 -14.49 27.05
C LYS A 251 3.98 -13.43 25.95
N TRP A 252 3.98 -13.84 24.68
CA TRP A 252 3.97 -12.93 23.53
C TRP A 252 2.71 -12.06 23.51
N LYS A 253 1.54 -12.61 23.85
CA LYS A 253 0.29 -11.85 23.96
C LYS A 253 0.33 -10.83 25.10
N SER A 254 0.92 -11.16 26.25
CA SER A 254 1.10 -10.19 27.35
C SER A 254 2.10 -9.08 26.98
N LEU A 255 3.20 -9.41 26.29
CA LEU A 255 4.17 -8.42 25.80
C LEU A 255 3.58 -7.50 24.72
N ALA A 256 2.74 -8.05 23.84
CA ALA A 256 2.01 -7.26 22.85
C ALA A 256 1.08 -6.25 23.53
N ALA A 257 0.26 -6.67 24.49
CA ALA A 257 -0.63 -5.79 25.24
C ALA A 257 0.13 -4.72 26.07
N GLU A 258 1.30 -5.06 26.64
CA GLU A 258 2.15 -4.09 27.33
C GLU A 258 2.73 -3.05 26.36
N ASN A 259 3.13 -3.48 25.15
CA ASN A 259 3.65 -2.58 24.13
C ASN A 259 2.55 -1.70 23.52
N GLU A 260 1.35 -2.22 23.29
CA GLU A 260 0.16 -1.43 22.93
C GLU A 260 -0.11 -0.35 24.00
N GLN A 261 -0.07 -0.70 25.29
CA GLN A 261 -0.24 0.28 26.37
C GLN A 261 0.87 1.34 26.40
N LYS A 262 2.12 0.99 26.07
CA LYS A 262 3.22 1.95 25.92
C LYS A 262 3.00 2.86 24.71
N LEU A 263 2.58 2.32 23.57
CA LEU A 263 2.26 3.09 22.36
C LEU A 263 1.14 4.09 22.64
N CYS A 264 0.04 3.70 23.27
CA CYS A 264 -1.03 4.64 23.66
C CYS A 264 -0.53 5.79 24.55
N LYS A 265 0.43 5.53 25.46
CA LYS A 265 1.06 6.60 26.28
C LYS A 265 1.95 7.52 25.44
N PHE A 266 2.69 6.98 24.48
CA PHE A 266 3.49 7.79 23.54
C PHE A 266 2.59 8.63 22.63
N GLU A 267 1.50 8.07 22.11
CA GLU A 267 0.50 8.78 21.29
C GLU A 267 -0.17 9.93 22.07
N GLN A 268 -0.50 9.71 23.35
CA GLN A 268 -1.00 10.76 24.24
C GLN A 268 0.04 11.88 24.43
N MET A 269 1.29 11.55 24.79
CA MET A 269 2.36 12.55 24.93
C MET A 269 2.67 13.30 23.63
N LEU A 270 2.57 12.64 22.47
CA LEU A 270 2.75 13.28 21.17
C LEU A 270 1.57 14.22 20.86
N SER A 271 0.35 13.80 21.15
CA SER A 271 -0.86 14.63 20.97
C SER A 271 -0.81 15.89 21.84
N GLU A 272 -0.38 15.77 23.10
CA GLU A 272 -0.14 16.91 24.01
C GLU A 272 0.97 17.83 23.47
N LYS A 273 2.09 17.28 23.00
CA LYS A 273 3.17 18.09 22.40
C LYS A 273 2.69 18.82 21.15
N ILE A 274 1.90 18.17 20.29
CA ILE A 274 1.29 18.79 19.11
C ILE A 274 0.35 19.92 19.51
N SER A 275 -0.56 19.71 20.47
CA SER A 275 -1.49 20.78 20.90
C SER A 275 -0.74 21.99 21.47
N THR A 276 0.29 21.78 22.30
CA THR A 276 1.11 22.89 22.82
C THR A 276 1.95 23.59 21.74
N ALA A 277 2.29 22.90 20.65
CA ALA A 277 2.96 23.49 19.50
C ALA A 277 1.96 24.30 18.63
N GLU A 278 0.76 23.77 18.40
CA GLU A 278 -0.34 24.49 17.74
C GLU A 278 -0.74 25.77 18.49
N ASP A 279 -0.82 25.74 19.81
CA ASP A 279 -1.14 26.93 20.60
C ASP A 279 -0.01 27.97 20.54
N LYS A 280 1.26 27.54 20.52
CA LYS A 280 2.40 28.44 20.29
C LYS A 280 2.39 29.04 18.88
N THR A 281 2.08 28.26 17.85
CA THR A 281 2.00 28.81 16.48
C THR A 281 0.80 29.72 16.31
N ARG A 282 -0.35 29.43 16.94
CA ARG A 282 -1.51 30.36 17.02
C ARG A 282 -1.13 31.68 17.70
N LEU A 283 -0.41 31.65 18.82
CA LEU A 283 0.09 32.85 19.49
C LEU A 283 1.03 33.66 18.59
N LEU A 284 2.04 33.03 17.99
CA LEU A 284 2.97 33.69 17.07
C LEU A 284 2.27 34.25 15.82
N MET A 285 1.25 33.56 15.30
CA MET A 285 0.42 34.04 14.19
C MET A 285 -0.38 35.29 14.57
N ASN A 286 -0.92 35.34 15.79
CA ASN A 286 -1.61 36.52 16.30
C ASN A 286 -0.65 37.71 16.49
N ASP A 287 0.56 37.47 17.01
CA ASP A 287 1.59 38.50 17.11
C ASP A 287 2.02 39.02 15.73
N LEU A 288 2.24 38.14 14.75
CA LEU A 288 2.56 38.52 13.37
C LEU A 288 1.42 39.33 12.73
N ASN A 289 0.17 38.92 12.91
CA ASN A 289 -1.01 39.67 12.45
C ASN A 289 -1.08 41.06 13.09
N PHE A 290 -0.80 41.18 14.40
CA PHE A 290 -0.72 42.47 15.07
C PHE A 290 0.41 43.33 14.50
N LYS A 291 1.61 42.76 14.25
CA LYS A 291 2.72 43.48 13.63
C LYS A 291 2.40 43.94 12.21
N ASP A 292 1.79 43.10 11.38
CA ASP A 292 1.34 43.45 10.03
C ASP A 292 0.31 44.59 10.04
N ILE A 293 -0.65 44.58 10.97
CA ILE A 293 -1.58 45.70 11.18
C ILE A 293 -0.83 46.99 11.56
N THR A 294 0.18 46.92 12.44
CA THR A 294 1.00 48.11 12.79
C THR A 294 1.87 48.60 11.63
N LEU A 295 2.41 47.70 10.80
CA LEU A 295 3.19 48.05 9.62
C LEU A 295 2.32 48.72 8.55
N LYS A 296 1.11 48.21 8.30
CA LYS A 296 0.14 48.85 7.38
C LYS A 296 -0.27 50.25 7.83
N LYS A 297 -0.42 50.49 9.13
CA LYS A 297 -0.66 51.84 9.68
C LYS A 297 0.54 52.77 9.48
N LEU A 298 1.75 52.27 9.69
CA LEU A 298 2.99 53.03 9.47
C LEU A 298 3.17 53.39 7.99
N ASP A 299 2.95 52.44 7.08
CA ASP A 299 3.04 52.63 5.63
C ASP A 299 2.06 53.71 5.14
N GLY A 300 0.82 53.69 5.64
CA GLY A 300 -0.14 54.78 5.42
C GLY A 300 0.35 56.14 5.91
N SER A 301 0.94 56.20 7.11
CA SER A 301 1.51 57.45 7.66
C SER A 301 2.72 57.95 6.86
N ILE A 302 3.55 57.04 6.32
CA ILE A 302 4.68 57.37 5.44
C ILE A 302 4.17 57.92 4.10
N GLN A 303 3.07 57.36 3.57
CA GLN A 303 2.43 57.85 2.35
C GLN A 303 1.79 59.23 2.54
N GLU A 304 1.16 59.50 3.69
CA GLU A 304 0.69 60.84 4.07
C GLU A 304 1.83 61.86 4.15
N LEU A 305 2.95 61.51 4.79
CA LEU A 305 4.14 62.36 4.85
C LEU A 305 4.72 62.66 3.46
N ALA A 306 4.74 61.68 2.55
CA ALA A 306 5.19 61.88 1.17
C ALA A 306 4.32 62.88 0.40
N LEU A 307 3.01 62.89 0.65
CA LEU A 307 2.07 63.85 0.06
C LEU A 307 2.28 65.27 0.64
N LEU A 308 2.36 65.42 1.96
CA LEU A 308 2.62 66.70 2.62
C LEU A 308 3.98 67.31 2.21
N LEU A 309 5.00 66.46 2.03
CA LEU A 309 6.30 66.89 1.53
C LEU A 309 6.25 67.33 0.06
N SER A 310 5.34 66.74 -0.73
CA SER A 310 5.08 67.18 -2.10
C SER A 310 4.38 68.53 -2.17
N GLU A 311 3.39 68.75 -1.31
CA GLU A 311 2.65 70.01 -1.24
C GLU A 311 3.55 71.16 -0.75
N SER A 312 4.31 70.93 0.33
CA SER A 312 5.27 71.92 0.84
C SER A 312 6.36 72.28 -0.19
N HIS A 313 6.96 71.30 -0.88
CA HIS A 313 7.87 71.60 -2.00
C HIS A 313 7.20 72.44 -3.10
N ALA A 314 5.95 72.13 -3.47
CA ALA A 314 5.22 72.88 -4.50
C ALA A 314 4.90 74.33 -4.06
N THR A 315 4.56 74.56 -2.79
CA THR A 315 4.36 75.92 -2.26
C THR A 315 5.67 76.71 -2.20
N LEU A 316 6.78 76.09 -1.79
CA LEU A 316 8.09 76.75 -1.74
C LEU A 316 8.63 77.09 -3.14
N ALA A 317 8.48 76.17 -4.10
CA ALA A 317 8.82 76.42 -5.49
C ALA A 317 8.05 77.62 -6.08
N LYS A 318 6.76 77.80 -5.73
CA LYS A 318 5.98 78.99 -6.13
C LYS A 318 6.57 80.29 -5.58
N HIS A 319 6.87 80.36 -4.28
CA HIS A 319 7.45 81.55 -3.67
C HIS A 319 8.87 81.85 -4.18
N ALA A 320 9.65 80.82 -4.50
CA ALA A 320 11.01 80.99 -5.02
C ALA A 320 11.06 81.66 -6.41
N ILE A 321 10.01 81.51 -7.24
CA ILE A 321 9.91 82.15 -8.56
C ILE A 321 9.91 83.69 -8.47
N GLU A 322 9.44 84.28 -7.38
CA GLU A 322 9.43 85.75 -7.19
C GLU A 322 10.83 86.33 -6.87
N PHE A 323 11.78 85.50 -6.43
CA PHE A 323 13.08 85.94 -5.91
C PHE A 323 14.30 85.38 -6.66
N LEU A 324 14.13 84.32 -7.47
CA LEU A 324 15.23 83.63 -8.16
C LEU A 324 14.96 83.53 -9.68
N PRO A 325 16.00 83.61 -10.53
CA PRO A 325 15.87 83.34 -11.97
C PRO A 325 15.33 81.92 -12.24
N THR A 326 14.42 81.82 -13.22
CA THR A 326 13.62 80.63 -13.54
C THR A 326 14.41 79.35 -13.77
N ASP A 327 15.66 79.48 -14.22
CA ASP A 327 16.47 78.37 -14.74
C ASP A 327 17.06 77.49 -13.63
N THR A 328 16.92 77.88 -12.35
CA THR A 328 17.49 77.17 -11.19
C THR A 328 16.50 76.27 -10.42
N LEU A 329 15.24 76.19 -10.86
CA LEU A 329 14.11 75.68 -10.07
C LEU A 329 13.61 74.28 -10.44
N ILE A 330 14.22 73.59 -11.42
CA ILE A 330 13.63 72.39 -12.05
C ILE A 330 14.46 71.12 -11.76
N GLU A 331 14.51 70.68 -10.50
CA GLU A 331 14.86 69.30 -10.16
C GLU A 331 13.57 68.48 -9.96
N LYS A 332 12.99 68.03 -11.08
CA LYS A 332 11.73 67.26 -11.10
C LYS A 332 11.95 65.83 -10.63
N ILE A 333 11.98 65.61 -9.31
CA ILE A 333 11.79 64.28 -8.73
C ILE A 333 10.31 63.88 -8.90
N PRO A 334 9.94 62.89 -9.72
CA PRO A 334 8.55 62.47 -9.89
C PRO A 334 8.00 61.84 -8.61
N PRO A 335 6.69 61.99 -8.30
CA PRO A 335 6.10 61.34 -7.14
C PRO A 335 6.17 59.81 -7.25
N PRO A 336 6.31 59.08 -6.12
CA PRO A 336 6.31 57.62 -6.14
C PRO A 336 4.95 57.11 -6.60
N SER A 337 4.96 56.09 -7.47
CA SER A 337 3.72 55.41 -7.88
C SER A 337 3.02 54.78 -6.69
N ASN A 338 1.69 54.80 -6.71
CA ASN A 338 0.87 54.02 -5.77
C ASN A 338 1.34 52.55 -5.79
N GLY A 339 1.64 51.98 -4.63
CA GLY A 339 2.20 50.63 -4.48
C GLY A 339 3.73 50.51 -4.50
N ALA A 340 4.48 51.61 -4.44
CA ALA A 340 5.93 51.56 -4.22
C ALA A 340 6.27 51.01 -2.82
N LYS A 341 7.27 50.11 -2.71
CA LYS A 341 7.74 49.58 -1.42
C LYS A 341 8.17 50.71 -0.47
N ALA A 342 7.93 50.55 0.84
CA ALA A 342 8.25 51.52 1.87
C ALA A 342 9.67 52.11 1.79
N ASP A 343 10.68 51.30 1.45
CA ASP A 343 12.07 51.75 1.24
C ASP A 343 12.19 52.84 0.15
N LYS A 344 11.43 52.69 -0.94
CA LYS A 344 11.40 53.65 -2.06
C LYS A 344 10.68 54.93 -1.70
N ILE A 345 9.58 54.85 -0.94
CA ILE A 345 8.87 56.03 -0.44
C ILE A 345 9.76 56.77 0.57
N THR A 346 10.46 56.05 1.44
CA THR A 346 11.40 56.63 2.42
C THR A 346 12.57 57.33 1.72
N SER A 347 13.21 56.69 0.72
CA SER A 347 14.26 57.33 -0.09
C SER A 347 13.73 58.62 -0.73
N TYR A 348 12.58 58.55 -1.41
CA TYR A 348 11.92 59.71 -2.01
C TYR A 348 11.68 60.85 -1.01
N CYS A 349 11.20 60.55 0.20
CA CYS A 349 11.03 61.55 1.25
C CYS A 349 12.37 62.18 1.65
N THR A 350 13.43 61.38 1.83
CA THR A 350 14.76 61.93 2.18
C THR A 350 15.36 62.77 1.05
N ASP A 351 15.21 62.36 -0.21
CA ASP A 351 15.76 63.08 -1.36
C ASP A 351 14.99 64.38 -1.63
N ARG A 352 13.66 64.35 -1.53
CA ARG A 352 12.84 65.56 -1.63
C ARG A 352 13.05 66.53 -0.45
N LEU A 353 13.34 66.04 0.76
CA LEU A 353 13.79 66.88 1.88
C LEU A 353 15.11 67.60 1.57
N LYS A 354 16.09 66.91 0.96
CA LYS A 354 17.36 67.54 0.51
C LYS A 354 17.10 68.66 -0.50
N VAL A 355 16.22 68.43 -1.49
CA VAL A 355 15.86 69.46 -2.48
C VAL A 355 15.20 70.67 -1.82
N ILE A 356 14.22 70.45 -0.93
CA ILE A 356 13.58 71.53 -0.15
C ILE A 356 14.63 72.34 0.64
N MET A 357 15.53 71.67 1.35
CA MET A 357 16.58 72.32 2.14
C MET A 357 17.56 73.12 1.26
N ASN A 358 17.94 72.60 0.10
CA ASN A 358 18.78 73.30 -0.88
C ASN A 358 18.09 74.54 -1.47
N LEU A 359 16.77 74.48 -1.71
CA LEU A 359 15.98 75.63 -2.14
C LEU A 359 15.90 76.70 -1.05
N PHE A 360 15.68 76.33 0.21
CA PHE A 360 15.71 77.26 1.34
C PHE A 360 17.07 77.95 1.50
N LEU A 361 18.18 77.22 1.37
CA LEU A 361 19.53 77.80 1.44
C LEU A 361 19.77 78.82 0.32
N LYS A 362 19.40 78.50 -0.92
CA LYS A 362 19.48 79.43 -2.06
C LYS A 362 18.61 80.68 -1.85
N LEU A 363 17.37 80.49 -1.37
CA LEU A 363 16.46 81.59 -1.08
C LEU A 363 17.01 82.51 0.02
N ALA A 364 17.58 81.95 1.09
CA ALA A 364 18.20 82.72 2.17
C ALA A 364 19.39 83.58 1.68
N ILE A 365 20.20 83.06 0.75
CA ILE A 365 21.29 83.82 0.10
C ILE A 365 20.72 84.98 -0.73
N ALA A 366 19.76 84.71 -1.62
CA ALA A 366 19.14 85.75 -2.45
C ALA A 366 18.43 86.83 -1.63
N TRP A 367 17.77 86.46 -0.54
CA TRP A 367 17.19 87.42 0.42
C TRP A 367 18.25 88.28 1.10
N LYS A 368 19.39 87.68 1.50
CA LYS A 368 20.50 88.43 2.09
C LYS A 368 21.06 89.44 1.09
N GLU A 369 21.36 89.03 -0.14
CA GLU A 369 21.83 89.92 -1.21
C GLU A 369 20.85 91.08 -1.47
N GLN A 370 19.55 90.79 -1.55
CA GLN A 370 18.52 91.81 -1.76
C GLN A 370 18.39 92.78 -0.57
N THR A 371 18.61 92.33 0.67
CA THR A 371 18.66 93.24 1.83
C THR A 371 19.94 94.07 1.88
N ASP A 372 21.08 93.52 1.45
CA ASP A 372 22.35 94.23 1.35
C ASP A 372 22.31 95.31 0.24
N LEU A 373 21.69 95.01 -0.90
CA LEU A 373 21.44 96.01 -1.97
C LEU A 373 20.54 97.15 -1.48
N ARG A 374 19.45 96.85 -0.76
CA ARG A 374 18.59 97.87 -0.15
C ARG A 374 19.33 98.70 0.89
N ARG A 375 20.22 98.10 1.68
CA ARG A 375 21.06 98.82 2.65
C ARG A 375 21.99 99.81 1.96
N LYS A 376 22.70 99.38 0.90
CA LYS A 376 23.56 100.27 0.10
C LYS A 376 22.79 101.43 -0.52
N ALA A 377 21.61 101.17 -1.08
CA ALA A 377 20.76 102.23 -1.64
C ALA A 377 20.29 103.25 -0.58
N LEU A 378 20.03 102.81 0.67
CA LEU A 378 19.74 103.72 1.78
C LEU A 378 20.97 104.52 2.21
N GLU A 379 22.14 103.90 2.27
CA GLU A 379 23.42 104.55 2.60
C GLU A 379 23.81 105.60 1.54
N ASP A 380 23.63 105.29 0.25
CA ASP A 380 23.78 106.25 -0.86
C ASP A 380 22.80 107.42 -0.74
N LEU A 381 21.54 107.16 -0.40
CA LEU A 381 20.56 108.22 -0.15
C LEU A 381 20.93 109.08 1.07
N GLU A 382 21.38 108.48 2.17
CA GLU A 382 21.88 109.20 3.35
C GLU A 382 23.12 110.06 3.02
N ASN A 383 24.02 109.54 2.20
CA ASN A 383 25.17 110.28 1.66
C ASN A 383 24.75 111.46 0.74
N THR A 384 23.66 111.35 -0.02
CA THR A 384 23.12 112.50 -0.76
C THR A 384 22.44 113.51 0.16
N ILE A 385 21.70 113.07 1.19
CA ILE A 385 21.03 113.96 2.16
C ILE A 385 22.07 114.74 2.97
N THR A 386 23.13 114.10 3.45
CA THR A 386 24.21 114.77 4.18
C THR A 386 24.95 115.79 3.31
N ARG A 387 25.19 115.49 2.02
CA ARG A 387 25.72 116.45 1.05
C ARG A 387 24.80 117.66 0.89
N LEU A 388 23.50 117.46 0.67
CA LEU A 388 22.51 118.54 0.57
C LEU A 388 22.41 119.38 1.86
N ILE A 389 22.65 118.79 3.03
CA ILE A 389 22.73 119.53 4.30
C ILE A 389 23.98 120.41 4.35
N VAL A 390 25.12 119.97 3.82
CA VAL A 390 26.34 120.79 3.70
C VAL A 390 26.13 121.92 2.71
N GLU A 391 25.64 121.64 1.50
CA GLU A 391 25.31 122.66 0.48
C GLU A 391 24.32 123.70 1.03
N LYS A 392 23.29 123.28 1.77
CA LYS A 392 22.36 124.18 2.47
C LYS A 392 23.08 125.07 3.50
N LYS A 393 24.03 124.52 4.28
CA LYS A 393 24.83 125.30 5.25
C LYS A 393 25.72 126.33 4.54
N GLU A 394 26.33 125.97 3.41
CA GLU A 394 27.14 126.86 2.59
C GLU A 394 26.30 127.99 1.98
N ILE A 395 25.14 127.67 1.39
CA ILE A 395 24.19 128.70 0.91
C ILE A 395 23.77 129.62 2.07
N THR A 396 23.54 129.08 3.27
CA THR A 396 23.20 129.87 4.46
C THR A 396 24.35 130.79 4.88
N SER A 397 25.61 130.32 4.85
CA SER A 397 26.77 131.17 5.18
C SER A 397 27.06 132.23 4.11
N PHE A 398 26.87 131.92 2.82
CA PHE A 398 26.92 132.92 1.74
C PHE A 398 25.85 134.00 1.92
N LEU A 399 24.62 133.63 2.28
CA LEU A 399 23.56 134.58 2.63
C LEU A 399 23.92 135.41 3.87
N GLN A 400 24.49 134.78 4.91
CA GLN A 400 24.96 135.47 6.12
C GLN A 400 26.04 136.52 5.77
N ILE A 401 27.01 136.17 4.92
CA ILE A 401 28.08 137.07 4.44
C ILE A 401 27.51 138.21 3.58
N ALA A 402 26.52 137.93 2.72
CA ALA A 402 25.85 138.96 1.94
C ALA A 402 25.07 139.94 2.85
N ILE A 403 24.44 139.45 3.92
CA ILE A 403 23.75 140.25 4.93
C ILE A 403 24.74 141.08 5.75
N THR A 404 25.84 140.51 6.25
CA THR A 404 26.84 141.28 7.01
C THR A 404 27.50 142.34 6.14
N ARG A 405 27.81 142.05 4.87
CA ARG A 405 28.39 143.04 3.95
C ARG A 405 27.41 144.15 3.58
N LYS A 406 26.10 143.85 3.53
CA LYS A 406 25.05 144.88 3.46
C LYS A 406 25.00 145.73 4.75
N GLN A 407 25.18 145.11 5.92
CA GLN A 407 25.22 145.78 7.22
C GLN A 407 26.46 146.69 7.34
N GLU A 408 27.64 146.24 6.87
CA GLU A 408 28.88 147.03 6.83
C GLU A 408 28.75 148.27 5.92
N VAL A 409 28.09 148.14 4.78
CA VAL A 409 27.78 149.29 3.90
C VAL A 409 26.82 150.27 4.57
N LEU A 410 25.89 149.80 5.40
CA LEU A 410 25.01 150.67 6.20
C LEU A 410 25.76 151.33 7.37
N GLU A 411 26.68 150.62 8.04
CA GLU A 411 27.50 151.17 9.13
C GLU A 411 28.57 152.17 8.64
N ALA A 412 29.11 151.98 7.43
CA ALA A 412 30.02 152.94 6.81
C ALA A 412 29.35 154.29 6.52
N VAL A 413 28.01 154.33 6.40
CA VAL A 413 27.22 155.56 6.25
C VAL A 413 26.88 156.19 7.61
N SER A 414 26.93 155.44 8.71
CA SER A 414 26.46 155.88 10.04
C SER A 414 27.55 156.26 11.05
N LYS A 415 28.83 156.41 10.63
CA LYS A 415 29.97 156.74 11.51
C LYS A 415 30.69 158.05 11.12
N VAL A 416 29.91 159.09 10.85
CA VAL A 416 30.31 160.48 11.14
C VAL A 416 29.79 160.83 12.54
N SER A 417 30.61 161.53 13.34
CA SER A 417 30.31 162.03 14.69
C SER A 417 30.32 161.03 15.86
N LEU A 418 31.47 161.00 16.55
CA LEU A 418 31.68 160.98 18.03
C LEU A 418 30.96 159.88 18.87
N GLY A 419 31.62 159.12 19.75
CA GLY A 419 33.04 159.08 20.17
C GLY A 419 33.19 158.57 21.63
N SER A 420 34.40 158.13 22.04
CA SER A 420 34.83 157.83 23.43
C SER A 420 34.16 156.59 24.11
N GLU A 421 34.82 155.42 24.27
CA GLU A 421 35.82 155.02 25.31
C GLU A 421 35.19 154.64 26.68
N HIS A 422 35.65 153.67 27.50
CA HIS A 422 36.76 152.69 27.52
C HIS A 422 36.18 151.28 27.88
N ASN A 423 36.72 150.07 27.62
CA ASN A 423 38.07 149.51 27.36
C ASN A 423 38.91 149.12 28.61
N LEU A 424 39.88 148.19 28.44
CA LEU A 424 40.68 147.39 29.42
C LEU A 424 40.04 146.03 29.79
N ASN A 425 40.69 144.86 29.85
CA ASN A 425 42.04 144.36 29.48
C ASN A 425 42.06 142.79 29.61
N THR A 426 42.91 141.92 29.02
CA THR A 426 44.03 142.04 28.04
C THR A 426 44.28 140.70 27.29
N MET A 427 45.21 140.72 26.33
CA MET A 427 45.98 139.67 25.63
C MET A 427 46.73 138.60 26.50
N ALA A 428 47.43 137.56 25.99
CA ALA A 428 47.41 136.72 24.75
C ALA A 428 48.69 135.81 24.68
N LYS A 429 48.80 134.91 23.68
CA LYS A 429 50.03 134.22 23.16
C LYS A 429 50.61 133.08 24.05
N LYS A 430 51.30 132.01 23.57
CA LYS A 430 51.73 131.52 22.22
C LYS A 430 52.21 130.03 22.34
N SER A 431 51.85 129.09 21.45
CA SER A 431 52.60 128.50 20.30
C SER A 431 53.67 127.39 20.56
N GLY A 432 53.69 126.35 19.70
CA GLY A 432 54.73 125.30 19.55
C GLY A 432 54.30 123.95 20.18
N ASP A 433 54.10 122.80 19.52
CA ASP A 433 54.50 122.17 18.23
C ASP A 433 55.73 121.20 18.30
N ILE A 434 55.64 120.12 17.50
CA ILE A 434 56.65 119.08 17.16
C ILE A 434 56.91 117.94 18.18
N GLY A 435 56.80 116.68 17.72
CA GLY A 435 57.86 115.67 18.00
C GLY A 435 57.48 114.27 18.49
N SER A 436 57.33 113.32 17.56
CA SER A 436 57.29 111.85 17.77
C SER A 436 58.56 111.26 18.41
N PHE A 437 58.44 110.19 19.22
CA PHE A 437 59.39 109.06 19.21
C PHE A 437 58.78 107.75 19.77
N VAL A 438 59.45 106.61 19.51
CA VAL A 438 58.96 105.22 19.65
C VAL A 438 59.78 104.43 20.68
N GLY A 439 59.11 103.57 21.46
CA GLY A 439 59.57 102.18 21.64
C GLY A 439 60.08 101.67 23.00
N GLN A 440 59.67 100.42 23.26
CA GLN A 440 60.45 99.28 23.81
C GLN A 440 60.48 98.91 25.32
N TYR A 441 59.91 97.70 25.55
CA TYR A 441 60.34 96.56 26.41
C TYR A 441 60.65 96.70 27.93
N GLU A 442 59.82 95.97 28.72
CA GLU A 442 60.17 95.10 29.89
C GLU A 442 60.93 95.71 31.12
N PRO A 443 61.08 95.00 32.27
CA PRO A 443 60.59 93.66 32.68
C PRO A 443 59.82 93.65 34.04
N LEU A 444 59.60 92.44 34.59
CA LEU A 444 59.05 92.11 35.91
C LEU A 444 59.56 92.98 37.10
N ASN A 445 58.70 93.22 38.11
CA ASN A 445 58.69 92.41 39.36
C ASN A 445 57.47 92.72 40.26
N ASN A 446 57.15 91.75 41.13
CA ASN A 446 56.13 91.80 42.19
C ASN A 446 56.50 92.86 43.25
N ASN A 447 55.56 93.51 43.97
CA ASN A 447 54.70 92.87 44.97
C ASN A 447 53.63 93.82 45.55
N LEU A 448 52.45 93.24 45.84
CA LEU A 448 51.58 93.50 46.99
C LEU A 448 51.47 94.95 47.51
N HIS A 449 50.34 95.58 47.20
CA HIS A 449 49.70 96.52 48.12
C HIS A 449 48.28 96.06 48.45
N ILE A 450 47.84 96.35 49.67
CA ILE A 450 46.63 95.82 50.29
C ILE A 450 45.45 96.73 49.95
N GLU A 451 44.43 96.22 49.25
CA GLU A 451 43.17 96.93 49.02
C GLU A 451 41.93 96.04 49.22
N ASP A 452 41.16 96.41 50.24
CA ASP A 452 39.70 96.21 50.41
C ASP A 452 39.11 94.77 50.51
N PRO A 453 38.93 94.21 51.73
CA PRO A 453 38.39 92.86 51.93
C PRO A 453 36.93 92.68 51.47
N SER A 454 36.19 93.78 51.25
CA SER A 454 34.80 93.73 50.77
C SER A 454 34.71 93.30 49.29
N ARG A 455 35.73 93.62 48.49
CA ARG A 455 35.69 93.37 47.04
C ARG A 455 36.14 91.95 46.71
N GLU A 456 37.22 91.48 47.34
CA GLU A 456 37.65 90.08 47.28
C GLU A 456 36.57 89.13 47.80
N GLY A 457 35.93 89.45 48.93
CA GLY A 457 34.85 88.63 49.49
C GLY A 457 33.70 88.37 48.52
N SER A 458 33.32 89.38 47.72
CA SER A 458 32.29 89.23 46.69
C SER A 458 32.71 88.32 45.53
N ILE A 459 33.98 88.37 45.13
CA ILE A 459 34.55 87.53 44.06
C ILE A 459 34.60 86.07 44.54
N TRP A 460 35.16 85.82 45.72
CA TRP A 460 35.18 84.49 46.33
C TRP A 460 33.77 83.93 46.56
N GLU A 461 32.78 84.75 46.90
CA GLU A 461 31.38 84.30 47.03
C GLU A 461 30.77 83.91 45.67
N THR A 462 31.10 84.63 44.59
CA THR A 462 30.68 84.25 43.23
C THR A 462 31.39 82.99 42.72
N GLU A 463 32.69 82.86 42.93
CA GLU A 463 33.47 81.66 42.57
C GLU A 463 33.04 80.44 43.38
N LEU A 464 32.73 80.61 44.67
CA LEU A 464 32.20 79.54 45.52
C LEU A 464 30.79 79.11 45.10
N LYS A 465 29.95 80.03 44.62
CA LYS A 465 28.62 79.71 44.05
C LYS A 465 28.77 78.97 42.72
N GLN A 466 29.65 79.44 41.84
CA GLN A 466 29.96 78.79 40.57
C GLN A 466 30.51 77.37 40.80
N SER A 467 31.52 77.20 41.65
CA SER A 467 32.10 75.90 41.98
C SER A 467 31.07 74.93 42.61
N LYS A 468 30.14 75.43 43.44
CA LYS A 468 29.02 74.64 43.95
C LYS A 468 28.03 74.21 42.87
N GLN A 469 27.75 75.07 41.90
CA GLN A 469 26.92 74.73 40.75
C GLN A 469 27.62 73.69 39.85
N GLU A 470 28.89 73.89 39.53
CA GLU A 470 29.71 72.92 38.78
C GLU A 470 29.77 71.56 39.49
N MET A 471 29.94 71.53 40.82
CA MET A 471 29.86 70.28 41.60
C MET A 471 28.48 69.61 41.51
N PHE A 472 27.39 70.38 41.48
CA PHE A 472 26.03 69.83 41.34
C PHE A 472 25.80 69.26 39.93
N GLU A 473 26.24 69.96 38.88
CA GLU A 473 26.16 69.52 37.49
C GLU A 473 27.03 68.27 37.24
N LEU A 474 28.22 68.20 37.84
CA LEU A 474 29.07 67.02 37.84
C LEU A 474 28.45 65.84 38.62
N GLN A 475 27.78 66.10 39.75
CA GLN A 475 27.04 65.05 40.47
C GLN A 475 25.84 64.53 39.66
N GLN A 476 25.12 65.40 38.96
CA GLN A 476 23.98 65.02 38.13
C GLN A 476 24.42 64.20 36.91
N SER A 477 25.44 64.64 36.17
CA SER A 477 26.00 63.89 35.04
C SER A 477 26.60 62.54 35.46
N LEU A 478 27.26 62.47 36.62
CA LEU A 478 27.74 61.22 37.21
C LEU A 478 26.59 60.28 37.62
N ALA A 479 25.45 60.81 38.08
CA ALA A 479 24.26 60.01 38.37
C ALA A 479 23.62 59.46 37.08
N VAL A 480 23.56 60.25 36.00
CA VAL A 480 23.09 59.81 34.67
C VAL A 480 23.99 58.71 34.12
N ALA A 481 25.31 58.91 34.11
CA ALA A 481 26.28 57.92 33.64
C ALA A 481 26.21 56.59 34.44
N ARG A 482 25.94 56.65 35.75
CA ARG A 482 25.67 55.44 36.56
C ARG A 482 24.39 54.72 36.14
N GLY A 483 23.32 55.46 35.84
CA GLY A 483 22.07 54.89 35.33
C GLY A 483 22.24 54.21 33.97
N GLU A 484 22.98 54.85 33.05
CA GLU A 484 23.33 54.27 31.75
C GLU A 484 24.17 53.00 31.88
N LEU A 485 25.18 53.01 32.76
CA LEU A 485 25.99 51.82 33.04
C LEU A 485 25.17 50.67 33.63
N GLU A 486 24.23 50.94 34.53
CA GLU A 486 23.37 49.90 35.11
C GLU A 486 22.37 49.33 34.07
N MET A 487 21.85 50.18 33.17
CA MET A 487 21.04 49.73 32.03
C MET A 487 21.87 48.86 31.06
N LEU A 488 23.11 49.24 30.76
CA LEU A 488 24.01 48.42 29.93
C LEU A 488 24.41 47.11 30.64
N ARG A 489 24.57 47.14 31.97
CA ARG A 489 24.84 45.95 32.80
C ARG A 489 23.69 44.97 32.74
N THR A 490 22.46 45.41 33.00
CA THR A 490 21.25 44.56 32.91
C THR A 490 21.00 44.04 31.50
N MET A 491 21.22 44.85 30.45
CA MET A 491 21.14 44.39 29.05
C MET A 491 22.21 43.35 28.68
N SER A 492 23.42 43.45 29.22
CA SER A 492 24.48 42.45 28.99
C SER A 492 24.24 41.16 29.78
N GLU A 493 23.75 41.24 31.02
CA GLU A 493 23.30 40.07 31.80
C GLU A 493 22.13 39.33 31.12
N TYR A 494 21.16 40.06 30.55
CA TYR A 494 20.07 39.46 29.79
C TYR A 494 20.59 38.69 28.57
N LYS A 495 21.45 39.32 27.76
CA LYS A 495 22.08 38.66 26.60
C LYS A 495 22.94 37.45 27.00
N ALA A 496 23.65 37.53 28.13
CA ALA A 496 24.43 36.39 28.64
C ALA A 496 23.54 35.19 29.01
N LYS A 497 22.37 35.43 29.63
CA LYS A 497 21.37 34.39 29.91
C LYS A 497 20.78 33.81 28.62
N GLU A 498 20.40 34.66 27.67
CA GLU A 498 19.86 34.22 26.37
C GLU A 498 20.87 33.36 25.58
N LEU A 499 22.16 33.70 25.63
CA LEU A 499 23.24 32.90 25.03
C LEU A 499 23.43 31.56 25.75
N LEU A 500 23.32 31.54 27.08
CA LEU A 500 23.41 30.31 27.87
C LEU A 500 22.23 29.36 27.59
N ASP A 501 21.00 29.88 27.49
CA ASP A 501 19.82 29.11 27.10
C ASP A 501 19.95 28.53 25.67
N LYS A 502 20.53 29.32 24.73
CA LYS A 502 20.82 28.83 23.37
C LYS A 502 21.90 27.75 23.39
N MET A 503 22.96 27.89 24.20
CA MET A 503 24.01 26.89 24.36
C MET A 503 23.47 25.57 24.93
N ILE A 504 22.54 25.61 25.88
CA ILE A 504 21.88 24.40 26.41
C ILE A 504 21.09 23.72 25.29
N LYS A 505 20.23 24.47 24.57
CA LYS A 505 19.44 23.92 23.45
C LYS A 505 20.31 23.32 22.34
N ILE A 506 21.46 23.92 22.04
CA ILE A 506 22.41 23.37 21.07
C ILE A 506 22.93 22.00 21.55
N LYS A 507 23.32 21.87 22.83
CA LYS A 507 23.74 20.58 23.39
C LYS A 507 22.63 19.53 23.40
N ASP A 508 21.39 19.94 23.66
CA ASP A 508 20.24 19.03 23.59
C ASP A 508 20.07 18.50 22.16
N PHE A 509 20.17 19.36 21.14
CA PHE A 509 20.15 18.94 19.73
C PHE A 509 21.38 18.09 19.33
N GLU A 510 22.57 18.36 19.86
CA GLU A 510 23.76 17.52 19.65
C GLU A 510 23.56 16.10 20.23
N ASN A 511 22.94 15.99 21.41
CA ASN A 511 22.58 14.71 22.03
C ASN A 511 21.49 13.97 21.23
N GLU A 512 20.45 14.68 20.78
CA GLU A 512 19.41 14.12 19.90
C GLU A 512 20.02 13.62 18.57
N GLN A 513 20.93 14.38 17.97
CA GLN A 513 21.66 13.98 16.76
C GLN A 513 22.52 12.74 17.00
N TYR A 514 23.22 12.65 18.14
CA TYR A 514 24.02 11.48 18.51
C TYR A 514 23.13 10.23 18.71
N HIS A 515 21.98 10.38 19.37
CA HIS A 515 21.01 9.29 19.50
C HIS A 515 20.43 8.87 18.13
N ALA A 516 20.05 9.82 17.28
CA ALA A 516 19.57 9.54 15.93
C ALA A 516 20.64 8.79 15.11
N GLN A 517 21.90 9.22 15.16
CA GLN A 517 23.01 8.55 14.49
C GLN A 517 23.19 7.10 14.97
N ASN A 518 23.16 6.86 16.28
CA ASN A 518 23.23 5.51 16.84
C ASN A 518 22.05 4.63 16.37
N THR A 519 20.82 5.17 16.29
CA THR A 519 19.68 4.41 15.76
C THR A 519 19.80 4.13 14.26
N ILE A 520 20.37 5.06 13.48
CA ILE A 520 20.65 4.85 12.05
C ILE A 520 21.68 3.73 11.87
N ASP A 521 22.70 3.66 12.73
CA ASP A 521 23.75 2.65 12.61
C ASP A 521 23.30 1.25 13.13
N ASP A 522 22.40 1.17 14.12
CA ASP A 522 21.66 -0.07 14.44
C ASP A 522 20.81 -0.55 13.25
N LEU A 523 20.03 0.37 12.66
CA LEU A 523 19.18 0.05 11.50
C LEU A 523 20.00 -0.39 10.29
N LYS A 524 21.18 0.20 10.03
CA LYS A 524 22.12 -0.28 9.01
C LYS A 524 22.63 -1.68 9.30
N SER A 525 23.03 -1.97 10.54
CA SER A 525 23.51 -3.30 10.95
C SER A 525 22.43 -4.36 10.78
N ARG A 526 21.17 -4.03 11.13
CA ARG A 526 20.01 -4.90 10.93
C ARG A 526 19.64 -5.07 9.46
N LEU A 527 19.79 -4.02 8.64
CA LEU A 527 19.58 -4.09 7.20
C LEU A 527 20.64 -4.98 6.52
N ALA A 528 21.90 -4.91 6.94
CA ALA A 528 22.96 -5.80 6.46
C ALA A 528 22.63 -7.27 6.80
N ALA A 529 22.35 -7.58 8.07
CA ALA A 529 21.97 -8.93 8.48
C ALA A 529 20.70 -9.47 7.77
N ALA A 530 19.72 -8.60 7.48
CA ALA A 530 18.54 -8.97 6.69
C ALA A 530 18.85 -9.19 5.20
N SER A 531 19.85 -8.48 4.65
CA SER A 531 20.34 -8.68 3.28
C SER A 531 21.10 -10.01 3.17
N ASP A 532 21.98 -10.30 4.13
CA ASP A 532 22.74 -11.56 4.19
C ASP A 532 21.79 -12.76 4.29
N ALA A 533 20.80 -12.68 5.20
CA ALA A 533 19.75 -13.70 5.29
C ALA A 533 18.92 -13.84 4.00
N LEU A 534 18.66 -12.75 3.27
CA LEU A 534 17.99 -12.80 1.97
C LEU A 534 18.85 -13.49 0.90
N GLU A 535 20.17 -13.37 0.95
CA GLU A 535 21.09 -14.12 0.09
C GLU A 535 21.12 -15.61 0.46
N GLU A 536 21.17 -15.95 1.75
CA GLU A 536 21.03 -17.34 2.22
C GLU A 536 19.70 -17.97 1.76
N PHE A 537 18.58 -17.26 1.88
CA PHE A 537 17.28 -17.73 1.38
C PHE A 537 17.24 -17.89 -0.14
N LYS A 538 17.89 -17.01 -0.91
CA LYS A 538 18.02 -17.18 -2.38
C LYS A 538 18.85 -18.41 -2.73
N GLU A 539 19.95 -18.65 -2.03
CA GLU A 539 20.76 -19.86 -2.24
C GLU A 539 20.00 -21.13 -1.88
N ALA A 540 19.26 -21.13 -0.75
CA ALA A 540 18.44 -22.26 -0.34
C ALA A 540 17.33 -22.55 -1.37
N ALA A 541 16.64 -21.51 -1.85
CA ALA A 541 15.62 -21.63 -2.89
C ALA A 541 16.22 -22.12 -4.24
N ALA A 542 17.43 -21.69 -4.60
CA ALA A 542 18.12 -22.17 -5.80
C ALA A 542 18.53 -23.65 -5.68
N LYS A 543 18.99 -24.09 -4.50
CA LYS A 543 19.29 -25.50 -4.20
C LYS A 543 18.01 -26.35 -4.26
N GLU A 544 16.93 -25.92 -3.62
CA GLU A 544 15.64 -26.62 -3.66
C GLU A 544 15.05 -26.67 -5.07
N ALA A 545 15.16 -25.60 -5.87
CA ALA A 545 14.75 -25.60 -7.27
C ALA A 545 15.57 -26.62 -8.09
N GLY A 546 16.89 -26.70 -7.89
CA GLY A 546 17.76 -27.70 -8.51
C GLY A 546 17.38 -29.13 -8.13
N GLU A 547 17.15 -29.39 -6.84
CA GLU A 547 16.65 -30.69 -6.36
C GLU A 547 15.26 -31.02 -6.92
N SER A 548 14.37 -30.03 -7.04
CA SER A 548 13.04 -30.23 -7.61
C SER A 548 13.11 -30.67 -9.08
N LEU A 549 14.06 -30.13 -9.86
CA LEU A 549 14.30 -30.53 -11.24
C LEU A 549 14.73 -32.00 -11.31
N ILE A 550 15.66 -32.42 -10.45
CA ILE A 550 16.10 -33.82 -10.34
C ILE A 550 14.89 -34.72 -9.99
N ARG A 551 14.10 -34.36 -8.97
CA ARG A 551 12.88 -35.09 -8.59
C ARG A 551 11.86 -35.17 -9.75
N THR A 552 11.70 -34.12 -10.56
CA THR A 552 10.81 -34.20 -11.74
C THR A 552 11.34 -35.15 -12.81
N GLN A 553 12.66 -35.24 -12.99
CA GLN A 553 13.29 -36.19 -13.91
C GLN A 553 13.12 -37.64 -13.41
N GLU A 554 13.28 -37.88 -12.10
CA GLU A 554 12.98 -39.18 -11.47
C GLU A 554 11.51 -39.58 -11.63
N VAL A 555 10.58 -38.63 -11.45
CA VAL A 555 9.13 -38.87 -11.65
C VAL A 555 8.80 -39.23 -13.09
N GLU A 556 9.39 -38.57 -14.09
CA GLU A 556 9.20 -38.95 -15.50
C GLU A 556 9.80 -40.34 -15.80
N GLN A 557 10.98 -40.68 -15.26
CA GLN A 557 11.54 -42.04 -15.39
C GLN A 557 10.63 -43.11 -14.75
N LEU A 558 10.08 -42.86 -13.56
CA LEU A 558 9.13 -43.76 -12.91
C LEU A 558 7.82 -43.90 -13.71
N LYS A 559 7.35 -42.81 -14.33
CA LYS A 559 6.17 -42.78 -15.19
C LYS A 559 6.38 -43.56 -16.49
N GLU A 560 7.58 -43.49 -17.09
CA GLU A 560 7.98 -44.37 -18.20
C GLU A 560 7.95 -45.85 -17.77
N GLN A 561 8.56 -46.20 -16.64
CA GLN A 561 8.53 -47.57 -16.11
C GLN A 561 7.10 -48.07 -15.83
N VAL A 562 6.24 -47.23 -15.24
CA VAL A 562 4.82 -47.54 -15.01
C VAL A 562 4.08 -47.73 -16.34
N SER A 563 4.40 -46.95 -17.37
CA SER A 563 3.79 -47.11 -18.71
C SER A 563 4.20 -48.44 -19.37
N PHE A 564 5.46 -48.85 -19.21
CA PHE A 564 5.97 -50.13 -19.68
C PHE A 564 5.27 -51.31 -18.98
N TRP A 565 5.20 -51.29 -17.65
CA TRP A 565 4.53 -52.35 -16.88
C TRP A 565 3.02 -52.41 -17.14
N LYS A 566 2.35 -51.27 -17.36
CA LYS A 566 0.95 -51.24 -17.83
C LYS A 566 0.81 -51.94 -19.18
N HIS A 567 1.61 -51.56 -20.17
CA HIS A 567 1.55 -52.20 -21.49
C HIS A 567 1.84 -53.72 -21.43
N GLN A 568 2.76 -54.15 -20.57
CA GLN A 568 3.02 -55.58 -20.34
C GLN A 568 1.83 -56.28 -19.64
N SER A 569 1.16 -55.62 -18.70
CA SER A 569 -0.07 -56.11 -18.06
C SER A 569 -1.22 -56.23 -19.05
N ASP A 570 -1.43 -55.22 -19.90
CA ASP A 570 -2.48 -55.23 -20.92
C ASP A 570 -2.25 -56.38 -21.92
N LYS A 571 -1.01 -56.56 -22.38
CA LYS A 571 -0.62 -57.68 -23.26
C LYS A 571 -0.84 -59.06 -22.62
N LEU A 572 -0.61 -59.20 -21.31
CA LEU A 572 -0.92 -60.44 -20.58
C LEU A 572 -2.43 -60.64 -20.43
N ASN A 573 -3.20 -59.57 -20.30
CA ASN A 573 -4.66 -59.61 -20.23
C ASN A 573 -5.30 -59.97 -21.58
N ASP A 574 -4.79 -59.46 -22.70
CA ASP A 574 -5.20 -59.85 -24.05
C ASP A 574 -4.97 -61.36 -24.28
N LEU A 575 -3.81 -61.88 -23.89
CA LEU A 575 -3.51 -63.32 -23.95
C LEU A 575 -4.41 -64.15 -23.00
N LEU A 576 -4.78 -63.59 -21.85
CA LEU A 576 -5.74 -64.22 -20.93
C LEU A 576 -7.15 -64.29 -21.57
N GLU A 577 -7.64 -63.22 -22.18
CA GLU A 577 -8.93 -63.24 -22.88
C GLU A 577 -8.91 -64.15 -24.11
N GLU A 578 -7.80 -64.20 -24.87
CA GLU A 578 -7.62 -65.20 -25.93
C GLU A 578 -7.71 -66.65 -25.40
N THR A 579 -7.12 -66.94 -24.24
CA THR A 579 -7.15 -68.29 -23.65
C THR A 579 -8.51 -68.63 -23.05
N LYS A 580 -9.21 -67.66 -22.43
CA LYS A 580 -10.62 -67.79 -22.02
C LYS A 580 -11.53 -68.07 -23.22
N GLY A 581 -11.39 -67.32 -24.32
CA GLY A 581 -12.15 -67.56 -25.55
C GLY A 581 -11.90 -68.96 -26.13
N LYS A 582 -10.64 -69.42 -26.17
CA LYS A 582 -10.29 -70.79 -26.58
C LYS A 582 -10.83 -71.86 -25.63
N LEU A 583 -11.01 -71.54 -24.35
CA LEU A 583 -11.60 -72.44 -23.35
C LEU A 583 -13.13 -72.51 -23.53
N LEU A 584 -13.82 -71.37 -23.65
CA LEU A 584 -15.26 -71.31 -23.93
C LEU A 584 -15.62 -72.06 -25.21
N LEU A 585 -14.86 -71.88 -26.30
CA LEU A 585 -15.07 -72.64 -27.54
C LEU A 585 -14.89 -74.16 -27.35
N LYS A 586 -14.01 -74.60 -26.44
CA LYS A 586 -13.87 -76.02 -26.09
C LYS A 586 -15.02 -76.52 -25.22
N GLU A 587 -15.54 -75.70 -24.31
CA GLU A 587 -16.72 -76.01 -23.51
C GLU A 587 -17.98 -76.11 -24.38
N GLU A 588 -18.18 -75.18 -25.32
CA GLU A 588 -19.24 -75.24 -26.33
C GLU A 588 -19.11 -76.48 -27.22
N MET A 589 -17.89 -76.79 -27.69
CA MET A 589 -17.63 -78.00 -28.48
C MET A 589 -17.89 -79.29 -27.67
N ALA A 590 -17.55 -79.31 -26.38
CA ALA A 590 -17.84 -80.43 -25.49
C ALA A 590 -19.34 -80.56 -25.22
N ALA A 591 -20.06 -79.45 -24.99
CA ALA A 591 -21.51 -79.42 -24.85
C ALA A 591 -22.22 -79.92 -26.11
N ALA A 592 -21.77 -79.49 -27.29
CA ALA A 592 -22.26 -79.95 -28.58
C ALA A 592 -21.99 -81.46 -28.79
N ALA A 593 -20.81 -81.95 -28.41
CA ALA A 593 -20.49 -83.38 -28.47
C ALA A 593 -21.36 -84.22 -27.53
N VAL A 594 -21.64 -83.73 -26.31
CA VAL A 594 -22.57 -84.37 -25.36
C VAL A 594 -24.00 -84.37 -25.89
N ALA A 595 -24.46 -83.26 -26.50
CA ALA A 595 -25.77 -83.18 -27.13
C ALA A 595 -25.91 -84.15 -28.32
N ALA A 596 -24.90 -84.21 -29.19
CA ALA A 596 -24.84 -85.16 -30.31
C ALA A 596 -24.85 -86.62 -29.83
N ARG A 597 -24.08 -86.95 -28.79
CA ARG A 597 -24.11 -88.27 -28.14
C ARG A 597 -25.49 -88.60 -27.59
N LYS A 598 -26.14 -87.67 -26.89
CA LYS A 598 -27.50 -87.85 -26.35
C LYS A 598 -28.54 -88.08 -27.45
N ALA A 599 -28.42 -87.40 -28.59
CA ALA A 599 -29.26 -87.63 -29.76
C ALA A 599 -29.00 -89.00 -30.41
N ALA A 600 -27.74 -89.45 -30.48
CA ALA A 600 -27.38 -90.80 -30.94
C ALA A 600 -27.93 -91.89 -30.01
N GLU A 601 -27.82 -91.72 -28.69
CA GLU A 601 -28.42 -92.63 -27.68
C GLU A 601 -29.95 -92.67 -27.76
N GLN A 602 -30.61 -91.54 -28.07
CA GLN A 602 -32.05 -91.52 -28.34
C GLN A 602 -32.41 -92.27 -29.63
N SER A 603 -31.64 -92.10 -30.71
CA SER A 603 -31.83 -92.83 -31.97
C SER A 603 -31.67 -94.34 -31.79
N LEU A 604 -30.65 -94.77 -31.03
CA LEU A 604 -30.44 -96.17 -30.66
C LEU A 604 -31.63 -96.74 -29.87
N ARG A 605 -32.13 -96.04 -28.84
CA ARG A 605 -33.32 -96.48 -28.09
C ARG A 605 -34.56 -96.64 -28.97
N ILE A 606 -34.73 -95.80 -29.99
CA ILE A 606 -35.83 -95.94 -30.97
C ILE A 606 -35.60 -97.15 -31.88
N ALA A 607 -34.36 -97.41 -32.29
CA ALA A 607 -34.00 -98.60 -33.07
C ALA A 607 -34.24 -99.89 -32.26
N ASP A 608 -33.80 -99.96 -31.00
CA ASP A 608 -34.03 -101.07 -30.09
C ASP A 608 -35.53 -101.29 -29.84
N GLY A 609 -36.30 -100.22 -29.65
CA GLY A 609 -37.75 -100.28 -29.52
C GLY A 609 -38.45 -100.83 -30.77
N ARG A 610 -37.98 -100.47 -31.98
CA ARG A 610 -38.46 -101.03 -33.24
C ARG A 610 -38.04 -102.49 -33.41
N ALA A 611 -36.82 -102.85 -33.04
CA ALA A 611 -36.34 -104.24 -33.06
C ALA A 611 -37.18 -105.12 -32.13
N LEU A 612 -37.47 -104.68 -30.90
CA LEU A 612 -38.37 -105.35 -29.97
C LEU A 612 -39.80 -105.49 -30.51
N GLN A 613 -40.33 -104.49 -31.23
CA GLN A 613 -41.63 -104.62 -31.90
C GLN A 613 -41.60 -105.62 -33.06
N LEU A 614 -40.51 -105.68 -33.83
CA LEU A 614 -40.33 -106.67 -34.89
C LEU A 614 -40.19 -108.08 -34.32
N HIS A 615 -39.40 -108.28 -33.25
CA HIS A 615 -39.33 -109.55 -32.53
C HIS A 615 -40.71 -110.01 -32.04
N LYS A 616 -41.48 -109.14 -31.37
CA LYS A 616 -42.86 -109.48 -30.97
C LYS A 616 -43.77 -109.87 -32.13
N LYS A 617 -43.62 -109.25 -33.31
CA LYS A 617 -44.36 -109.65 -34.52
C LYS A 617 -43.89 -110.99 -35.07
N ILE A 618 -42.59 -111.28 -35.01
CA ILE A 618 -42.02 -112.57 -35.39
C ILE A 618 -42.53 -113.65 -34.43
N ASP A 619 -42.49 -113.42 -33.11
CA ASP A 619 -43.01 -114.35 -32.10
C ASP A 619 -44.51 -114.62 -32.28
N GLU A 620 -45.30 -113.60 -32.64
CA GLU A 620 -46.72 -113.75 -32.94
C GLU A 620 -46.97 -114.53 -34.25
N LEU A 621 -46.15 -114.31 -35.29
CA LEU A 621 -46.18 -115.11 -36.52
C LEU A 621 -45.77 -116.56 -36.25
N ILE A 622 -44.79 -116.80 -35.38
CA ILE A 622 -44.39 -118.16 -34.95
C ILE A 622 -45.55 -118.85 -34.23
N LYS A 623 -46.24 -118.17 -33.30
CA LYS A 623 -47.46 -118.72 -32.67
C LYS A 623 -48.58 -118.99 -33.67
N GLN A 624 -48.74 -118.15 -34.70
CA GLN A 624 -49.71 -118.41 -35.76
C GLN A 624 -49.31 -119.65 -36.58
N PHE A 625 -48.02 -119.88 -36.83
CA PHE A 625 -47.51 -121.12 -37.41
C PHE A 625 -47.77 -122.33 -36.51
N GLU A 626 -47.43 -122.27 -35.21
CA GLU A 626 -47.67 -123.34 -34.23
C GLU A 626 -49.17 -123.67 -34.09
N LEU A 627 -50.06 -122.66 -34.15
CA LEU A 627 -51.51 -122.84 -34.15
C LEU A 627 -52.06 -123.44 -35.45
N LEU A 628 -51.38 -123.26 -36.58
CA LEU A 628 -51.70 -123.90 -37.86
C LEU A 628 -51.18 -125.34 -37.90
N GLU A 629 -49.97 -125.61 -37.37
CA GLU A 629 -49.46 -126.98 -37.20
C GLU A 629 -50.29 -127.81 -36.22
N GLY A 630 -50.87 -127.18 -35.19
CA GLY A 630 -51.80 -127.83 -34.25
C GLY A 630 -53.16 -128.22 -34.85
N LYS A 631 -53.42 -127.96 -36.14
CA LYS A 631 -54.73 -128.18 -36.76
C LYS A 631 -54.68 -128.45 -38.28
N ASP A 632 -54.01 -129.52 -38.69
CA ASP A 632 -54.56 -130.39 -39.75
C ASP A 632 -53.96 -131.82 -39.70
N ASP A 633 -54.83 -132.80 -39.51
CA ASP A 633 -54.53 -134.22 -39.73
C ASP A 633 -54.46 -134.49 -41.24
N GLY A 634 -53.23 -134.60 -41.75
CA GLY A 634 -52.91 -135.34 -42.98
C GLY A 634 -53.51 -134.83 -44.29
N ILE A 635 -52.63 -134.31 -45.16
CA ILE A 635 -52.43 -134.77 -46.55
C ILE A 635 -51.31 -133.91 -47.17
N THR A 636 -50.20 -134.53 -47.54
CA THR A 636 -49.29 -133.98 -48.55
C THR A 636 -49.83 -134.37 -49.93
N PRO A 637 -49.71 -133.51 -50.96
CA PRO A 637 -48.52 -133.65 -51.80
C PRO A 637 -47.97 -132.35 -52.42
N SER A 638 -46.63 -132.30 -52.45
CA SER A 638 -45.79 -131.87 -53.58
C SER A 638 -46.32 -130.82 -54.57
N GLY A 639 -45.73 -129.63 -54.50
CA GLY A 639 -45.40 -128.83 -55.69
C GLY A 639 -45.92 -127.40 -55.69
N TRP A 640 -44.99 -126.44 -55.59
CA TRP A 640 -44.79 -125.33 -56.54
C TRP A 640 -43.40 -124.71 -56.29
N TYR A 641 -42.70 -124.39 -57.37
CA TYR A 641 -41.42 -123.68 -57.37
C TYR A 641 -41.64 -122.16 -57.57
N ASP A 642 -40.58 -121.40 -57.32
CA ASP A 642 -40.36 -120.01 -57.76
C ASP A 642 -41.19 -118.87 -57.14
N ALA A 643 -40.58 -118.15 -56.19
CA ALA A 643 -40.48 -116.67 -56.22
C ALA A 643 -39.45 -116.11 -55.21
N CYS A 644 -38.29 -115.72 -55.71
CA CYS A 644 -37.48 -114.57 -55.25
C CYS A 644 -37.10 -114.43 -53.75
N TRP A 645 -35.96 -115.02 -53.37
CA TRP A 645 -35.09 -114.47 -52.31
C TRP A 645 -33.70 -114.15 -52.89
N PRO A 646 -33.31 -112.87 -53.07
CA PRO A 646 -31.99 -112.53 -53.58
C PRO A 646 -30.90 -112.65 -52.52
N SER A 647 -30.19 -113.78 -52.51
CA SER A 647 -28.96 -113.98 -51.72
C SER A 647 -27.72 -113.72 -52.60
N GLN A 648 -27.32 -112.44 -52.70
CA GLN A 648 -26.05 -111.97 -53.27
C GLN A 648 -25.69 -110.62 -52.64
N TRP A 649 -24.50 -110.08 -52.91
CA TRP A 649 -23.89 -108.89 -52.24
C TRP A 649 -23.12 -109.15 -50.94
N LEU A 650 -22.33 -110.22 -50.92
CA LEU A 650 -21.12 -110.29 -50.09
C LEU A 650 -19.94 -110.83 -50.94
N TRP A 651 -18.85 -110.06 -50.99
CA TRP A 651 -17.49 -110.36 -51.55
C TRP A 651 -17.21 -110.27 -53.09
N GLY A 652 -16.79 -109.08 -53.58
CA GLY A 652 -15.44 -108.92 -54.20
C GLY A 652 -15.18 -108.57 -55.70
N ARG A 653 -14.95 -107.27 -56.02
CA ARG A 653 -13.93 -106.62 -56.96
C ARG A 653 -13.74 -107.12 -58.44
N PRO A 654 -12.99 -106.43 -59.37
CA PRO A 654 -12.52 -105.01 -59.48
C PRO A 654 -12.73 -104.31 -60.88
N SER A 655 -12.26 -103.05 -60.99
CA SER A 655 -11.62 -102.36 -62.18
C SER A 655 -12.40 -101.69 -63.36
N HIS A 656 -12.33 -100.35 -63.36
CA HIS A 656 -11.86 -99.42 -64.44
C HIS A 656 -12.77 -98.76 -65.53
N LEU A 657 -12.65 -97.41 -65.59
CA LEU A 657 -12.88 -96.44 -66.70
C LEU A 657 -14.36 -96.14 -67.09
N CYS A 658 -14.82 -94.89 -67.35
CA CYS A 658 -14.12 -93.60 -67.53
C CYS A 658 -15.04 -92.37 -67.21
N ASN A 659 -14.43 -91.21 -66.86
CA ASN A 659 -14.87 -89.78 -67.02
C ASN A 659 -16.36 -89.46 -67.33
N ASN A 660 -17.08 -88.55 -66.63
CA ASN A 660 -16.74 -87.13 -66.38
C ASN A 660 -17.81 -86.41 -65.51
N GLY A 661 -17.43 -85.36 -64.75
CA GLY A 661 -18.31 -84.19 -64.47
C GLY A 661 -18.65 -83.83 -63.00
N PHE A 662 -18.32 -82.59 -62.60
CA PHE A 662 -18.72 -81.83 -61.39
C PHE A 662 -18.26 -82.39 -60.01
N GLN A 663 -17.17 -81.95 -59.38
CA GLN A 663 -16.69 -80.59 -58.96
C GLN A 663 -17.45 -79.87 -57.84
N LYS A 664 -17.11 -80.24 -56.59
CA LYS A 664 -16.95 -79.45 -55.34
C LYS A 664 -16.94 -80.49 -54.21
N THR A 665 -15.87 -80.68 -53.43
CA THR A 665 -15.58 -79.86 -52.23
C THR A 665 -14.08 -79.73 -51.87
N ASP A 666 -13.14 -80.32 -52.60
CA ASP A 666 -11.73 -80.37 -52.16
C ASP A 666 -10.99 -79.02 -52.15
N SER A 667 -11.54 -78.00 -52.80
CA SER A 667 -10.95 -76.64 -52.79
C SER A 667 -10.97 -75.98 -51.42
N GLU A 668 -11.85 -76.37 -50.49
CA GLU A 668 -11.97 -75.72 -49.18
C GLU A 668 -10.96 -76.26 -48.16
N MET A 669 -10.67 -77.57 -48.17
CA MET A 669 -9.65 -78.16 -47.31
C MET A 669 -8.22 -77.75 -47.69
N GLU A 670 -7.92 -77.61 -48.99
CA GLU A 670 -6.62 -77.06 -49.44
C GLU A 670 -6.52 -75.55 -49.17
N LYS A 671 -7.57 -74.76 -49.42
CA LYS A 671 -7.57 -73.33 -49.08
C LYS A 671 -7.46 -73.08 -47.58
N LEU A 672 -7.99 -73.94 -46.73
CA LEU A 672 -7.80 -73.84 -45.28
C LEU A 672 -6.36 -74.17 -44.87
N LYS A 673 -5.71 -75.18 -45.48
CA LYS A 673 -4.29 -75.46 -45.25
C LYS A 673 -3.39 -74.33 -45.75
N GLU A 674 -3.60 -73.82 -46.96
CA GLU A 674 -2.84 -72.67 -47.47
C GLU A 674 -3.09 -71.38 -46.70
N ARG A 675 -4.30 -71.14 -46.18
CA ARG A 675 -4.61 -69.97 -45.36
C ARG A 675 -3.96 -70.08 -43.98
N LEU A 676 -3.96 -71.27 -43.36
CA LEU A 676 -3.27 -71.52 -42.09
C LEU A 676 -1.74 -71.31 -42.22
N ILE A 677 -1.15 -71.72 -43.35
CA ILE A 677 0.28 -71.53 -43.64
C ILE A 677 0.59 -70.05 -43.95
N ARG A 678 -0.28 -69.34 -44.68
CA ARG A 678 -0.11 -67.89 -44.92
C ARG A 678 -0.28 -67.05 -43.65
N GLU A 679 -1.20 -67.40 -42.75
CA GLU A 679 -1.41 -66.70 -41.48
C GLU A 679 -0.30 -66.96 -40.44
N THR A 680 0.39 -68.11 -40.51
CA THR A 680 1.59 -68.34 -39.69
C THR A 680 2.80 -67.58 -40.20
N ILE A 681 3.00 -67.48 -41.52
CA ILE A 681 4.13 -66.73 -42.11
C ILE A 681 3.98 -65.21 -41.92
N HIS A 682 2.77 -64.66 -41.83
CA HIS A 682 2.54 -63.24 -41.53
C HIS A 682 2.60 -62.85 -40.04
N ARG A 683 2.74 -63.80 -39.12
CA ARG A 683 2.84 -63.53 -37.66
C ARG A 683 4.27 -63.61 -37.11
N THR A 684 5.28 -63.78 -37.97
CA THR A 684 6.71 -63.83 -37.60
C THR A 684 7.55 -62.84 -38.41
N SER A 685 7.03 -61.62 -38.60
CA SER A 685 7.77 -60.44 -39.06
C SER A 685 7.37 -59.22 -38.21
#